data_AF-A0A9R1TGD2-F1
#
_entry.id   AF-A0A9R1TGD2-F1
#
_cell.length_a   1.000
_cell.length_b   1.000
_cell.length_c   1.000
_cell.angle_alpha   90.00
_cell.angle_beta   90.00
_cell.angle_gamma   90.00
#
_symmetry.space_group_name_H-M   'P 1'
#
loop_
_entity.id
_entity.type
_entity.pdbx_description
1 polymer ?
#
loop_
_entity_poly.entity_id
_entity_poly.type
_entity_poly.pdbx_seq_one_letter_code
_entity_poly.pdbx_strand_id
1 'polypeptide(L)'
;MAIQCLKAVFTNFQPVKKSNLAGALMAAAIAIVAVLWILLQALGILGHPQAIHDERISLYFQQHGFDDAKTHGALLRDPQEAETLNLPPINERAINHSVNYGIRQCDQLARLEKNLIDSQIGLTDDTPTHSQYLYASPNEEAVNLQLQAEVVTKASMYLVQQYCQRFGVSDEACAHFVSKSKLNGTTVGDACAAKQRVSCRSNYPYRTIDGSCNNPDNPRWGSALTAYSRILFPSYADGIQQPRGASQRPHVLPGARLVSTRLSRSNDQSDVFKTLAVMQWSQFIANDMAHTVVRKMVTMKEPISCCSSDGRSPAPRYLHPHCAHISVPEEDPVYGQHAIRCMNYVRSMPVLKTDCSFGPMEQMNQVTHFLDGSTVYGSDNDRAEELRTFQGGKLRVENLNGFSYLPRAQNSADVCEDPDNCYRAGDDRVNFEPHLAVMHTIWLREHNRIAEELSKINPTWSDEKLYQESRRIVIAEIQHITYKEWLPTILGSKYARTLGFVSSNDQDRVNYNSYEDPAVSNEASTAVLRFLNSLKRGQLSMTDDERRNNGSLKLSEYFYKPKIIESDGVFDGLLRGLTSQTSGKMDINFAPVMTQGLYRTSNNELGLDIISLDIQRGRDHGIPGYNHYRKYCGLLSAKTFDDMLDHIPRETVRKLAELYNHPNDVDLIVGGMAEMPVENSILGPTFKCLLSEQLARTRWTDRYFYDSAAQPRPFVNEQLTQIRRVTLARIICDNSNRISRMQPNAFLRINEGNELASCTDFEAIPSVDLLAFAEKDKAYR
;
A
#
# COMPACT_ATOMS: atom_id res chain seq x y z
N MET A 1 -34.87 -35.49 24.24
CA MET A 1 -35.31 -35.21 22.86
C MET A 1 -34.52 -36.00 21.80
N ALA A 2 -33.19 -35.95 21.72
CA ALA A 2 -32.40 -36.70 20.71
C ALA A 2 -32.64 -38.22 20.70
N ILE A 3 -32.77 -38.85 21.88
CA ILE A 3 -33.07 -40.29 22.02
C ILE A 3 -34.50 -40.65 21.55
N GLN A 4 -35.45 -39.71 21.68
CA GLN A 4 -36.82 -39.90 21.18
C GLN A 4 -36.90 -39.75 19.65
N CYS A 5 -36.06 -38.90 19.03
CA CYS A 5 -35.93 -38.83 17.57
C CYS A 5 -35.31 -40.11 16.98
N LEU A 6 -34.30 -40.68 17.64
CA LEU A 6 -33.68 -41.95 17.21
C LEU A 6 -34.68 -43.11 17.23
N LYS A 7 -35.57 -43.18 18.23
CA LYS A 7 -36.62 -44.23 18.26
C LYS A 7 -37.62 -44.13 17.10
N ALA A 8 -37.95 -42.92 16.63
CA ALA A 8 -38.88 -42.73 15.51
C ALA A 8 -38.29 -43.11 14.14
N VAL A 9 -36.97 -42.98 13.97
CA VAL A 9 -36.27 -43.35 12.73
C VAL A 9 -36.18 -44.87 12.57
N PHE A 10 -35.98 -45.62 13.65
CA PHE A 10 -35.83 -47.08 13.59
C PHE A 10 -37.17 -47.85 13.52
N THR A 11 -38.31 -47.25 13.90
CA THR A 11 -39.62 -47.92 13.83
C THR A 11 -40.27 -47.91 12.45
N ASN A 12 -39.76 -47.14 11.48
CA ASN A 12 -40.38 -46.97 10.15
C ASN A 12 -39.65 -47.69 9.00
N PHE A 13 -38.67 -48.56 9.27
CA PHE A 13 -38.04 -49.36 8.22
C PHE A 13 -38.88 -50.62 7.89
N GLN A 14 -39.69 -50.53 6.85
CA GLN A 14 -40.29 -51.71 6.20
C GLN A 14 -39.22 -52.56 5.47
N PRO A 15 -39.44 -53.88 5.29
CA PRO A 15 -38.42 -54.78 4.75
C PRO A 15 -38.09 -54.45 3.30
N VAL A 16 -36.88 -53.93 3.07
CA VAL A 16 -36.32 -53.68 1.74
C VAL A 16 -36.04 -55.03 1.06
N LYS A 17 -36.62 -55.25 -0.12
CA LYS A 17 -36.35 -56.42 -0.98
C LYS A 17 -34.84 -56.54 -1.24
N LYS A 18 -34.34 -57.78 -1.30
CA LYS A 18 -32.93 -58.21 -1.42
C LYS A 18 -32.08 -57.58 -2.55
N SER A 19 -32.62 -56.70 -3.40
CA SER A 19 -31.90 -56.09 -4.52
C SER A 19 -31.22 -54.74 -4.24
N ASN A 20 -31.37 -54.14 -3.06
CA ASN A 20 -30.77 -52.82 -2.73
C ASN A 20 -30.07 -52.76 -1.36
N LEU A 21 -29.49 -53.88 -0.91
CA LEU A 21 -28.79 -53.94 0.38
C LEU A 21 -27.54 -53.03 0.41
N ALA A 22 -26.83 -52.90 -0.72
CA ALA A 22 -25.64 -52.05 -0.82
C ALA A 22 -25.97 -50.55 -0.68
N GLY A 23 -27.07 -50.08 -1.29
CA GLY A 23 -27.50 -48.69 -1.18
C GLY A 23 -27.99 -48.32 0.22
N ALA A 24 -28.69 -49.23 0.90
CA ALA A 24 -29.13 -49.03 2.27
C ALA A 24 -27.96 -49.01 3.28
N LEU A 25 -26.95 -49.87 3.08
CA LEU A 25 -25.72 -49.86 3.88
C LEU A 25 -24.90 -48.58 3.67
N MET A 26 -24.83 -48.07 2.44
CA MET A 26 -24.12 -46.84 2.13
C MET A 26 -24.82 -45.61 2.75
N ALA A 27 -26.15 -45.54 2.68
CA ALA A 27 -26.92 -44.48 3.32
C ALA A 27 -26.81 -44.51 4.85
N ALA A 28 -26.80 -45.71 5.45
CA ALA A 28 -26.58 -45.87 6.89
C ALA A 28 -25.16 -45.45 7.31
N ALA A 29 -24.13 -45.78 6.52
CA ALA A 29 -22.76 -45.35 6.78
C ALA A 29 -22.60 -43.82 6.72
N ILE A 30 -23.21 -43.16 5.72
CA ILE A 30 -23.18 -41.71 5.59
C ILE A 30 -23.90 -41.04 6.77
N ALA A 31 -25.05 -41.56 7.17
CA ALA A 31 -25.80 -41.04 8.32
C ALA A 31 -25.01 -41.20 9.64
N ILE A 32 -24.32 -42.33 9.83
CA ILE A 32 -23.48 -42.56 11.01
C ILE A 32 -22.31 -41.58 11.03
N VAL A 33 -21.63 -41.35 9.90
CA VAL A 33 -20.52 -40.39 9.80
C VAL A 33 -20.99 -38.97 10.06
N ALA A 34 -22.15 -38.57 9.53
CA ALA A 34 -22.72 -37.24 9.77
C ALA A 34 -23.07 -37.02 11.25
N VAL A 35 -23.67 -38.03 11.91
CA VAL A 35 -23.99 -37.96 13.34
C VAL A 35 -22.72 -37.95 14.20
N LEU A 36 -21.70 -38.73 13.83
CA LEU A 36 -20.41 -38.72 14.51
C LEU A 36 -19.71 -37.36 14.37
N TRP A 37 -19.76 -36.74 13.19
CA TRP A 37 -19.21 -35.40 12.96
C TRP A 37 -19.92 -34.35 13.83
N ILE A 38 -21.26 -34.35 13.86
CA ILE A 38 -22.03 -33.41 14.69
C ILE A 38 -21.76 -33.63 16.19
N LEU A 39 -21.64 -34.88 16.64
CA LEU A 39 -21.29 -35.20 18.03
C LEU A 39 -19.86 -34.76 18.38
N LEU A 40 -18.90 -34.95 17.48
CA LEU A 40 -17.50 -34.51 17.66
C LEU A 40 -17.37 -32.98 17.67
N GLN A 41 -18.21 -32.25 16.94
CA GLN A 41 -18.32 -30.80 17.02
C GLN A 41 -18.96 -30.34 18.33
N ALA A 42 -20.04 -30.99 18.78
CA ALA A 42 -20.71 -30.66 20.03
C ALA A 42 -19.86 -30.95 21.29
N LEU A 43 -18.95 -31.93 21.19
CA LEU A 43 -17.99 -32.28 22.25
C LEU A 43 -16.69 -31.44 22.21
N GLY A 44 -16.55 -30.50 21.26
CA GLY A 44 -15.37 -29.65 21.14
C GLY A 44 -14.08 -30.38 20.72
N ILE A 45 -14.18 -31.63 20.27
CA ILE A 45 -13.04 -32.45 19.81
C ILE A 45 -12.66 -32.07 18.38
N LEU A 46 -13.64 -31.71 17.55
CA LEU A 46 -13.44 -30.99 16.30
C LEU A 46 -13.65 -29.50 16.62
N GLY A 47 -12.57 -28.73 16.67
CA GLY A 47 -12.62 -27.30 16.98
C GLY A 47 -13.65 -26.54 16.13
N HIS A 48 -14.27 -25.53 16.71
CA HIS A 48 -15.09 -24.56 15.95
C HIS A 48 -14.26 -23.92 14.83
N PRO A 49 -14.84 -23.68 13.64
CA PRO A 49 -14.16 -23.05 12.52
C PRO A 49 -14.06 -21.54 12.76
N GLN A 50 -13.22 -21.13 13.70
CA GLN A 50 -12.67 -19.77 13.82
C GLN A 50 -11.14 -19.80 14.01
N ALA A 51 -10.51 -20.96 13.78
CA ALA A 51 -9.07 -21.15 13.86
C ALA A 51 -8.60 -22.10 12.73
N ILE A 52 -8.89 -21.75 11.48
CA ILE A 52 -8.34 -22.43 10.29
C ILE A 52 -8.09 -21.35 9.22
N HIS A 53 -7.14 -20.46 9.46
CA HIS A 53 -6.77 -19.39 8.51
C HIS A 53 -5.26 -19.28 8.25
N ASP A 54 -4.42 -20.10 8.90
CA ASP A 54 -2.96 -19.87 8.94
C ASP A 54 -2.10 -20.79 8.05
N GLU A 55 -2.71 -21.74 7.32
CA GLU A 55 -1.94 -22.74 6.57
C GLU A 55 -1.67 -22.39 5.10
N ARG A 56 -2.40 -21.47 4.45
CA ARG A 56 -2.35 -21.35 2.98
C ARG A 56 -1.22 -20.49 2.41
N ILE A 57 -0.79 -19.43 3.09
CA ILE A 57 0.38 -18.65 2.62
C ILE A 57 1.63 -19.53 2.75
N SER A 58 1.77 -20.25 3.86
CA SER A 58 2.83 -21.24 4.06
C SER A 58 2.75 -22.39 3.05
N LEU A 59 1.57 -22.98 2.79
CA LEU A 59 1.42 -24.07 1.82
C LEU A 59 1.69 -23.65 0.38
N TYR A 60 1.33 -22.42 -0.04
CA TYR A 60 1.61 -21.94 -1.39
C TYR A 60 3.11 -21.68 -1.61
N PHE A 61 3.79 -21.03 -0.65
CA PHE A 61 5.24 -20.82 -0.71
C PHE A 61 6.03 -22.13 -0.47
N GLN A 62 5.56 -23.06 0.36
CA GLN A 62 6.14 -24.40 0.52
C GLN A 62 5.96 -25.28 -0.73
N GLN A 63 4.86 -25.15 -1.48
CA GLN A 63 4.64 -25.92 -2.71
C GLN A 63 5.30 -25.28 -3.95
N HIS A 64 5.51 -23.96 -3.99
CA HIS A 64 5.88 -23.26 -5.24
C HIS A 64 6.97 -22.18 -5.10
N GLY A 65 7.75 -22.10 -4.01
CA GLY A 65 8.84 -21.11 -3.97
C GLY A 65 9.79 -21.23 -2.79
N PHE A 66 10.87 -21.98 -3.00
CA PHE A 66 12.25 -21.90 -2.45
C PHE A 66 12.80 -23.34 -2.48
N ASP A 67 13.59 -23.69 -3.50
CA ASP A 67 14.11 -25.07 -3.69
C ASP A 67 15.06 -25.54 -2.56
N ASP A 68 15.39 -24.68 -1.60
CA ASP A 68 16.13 -25.01 -0.36
C ASP A 68 15.25 -25.07 0.91
N ALA A 69 13.92 -24.87 0.82
CA ALA A 69 13.03 -24.86 1.99
C ALA A 69 12.54 -26.26 2.42
N LYS A 70 12.95 -27.34 1.73
CA LYS A 70 12.45 -28.71 1.95
C LYS A 70 12.83 -29.32 3.31
N THR A 71 13.61 -28.63 4.15
CA THR A 71 14.06 -29.15 5.46
C THR A 71 13.61 -28.35 6.68
N HIS A 72 12.85 -27.27 6.54
CA HIS A 72 12.44 -26.44 7.69
C HIS A 72 10.92 -26.18 7.71
N GLY A 73 10.15 -27.27 7.72
CA GLY A 73 8.67 -27.29 7.82
C GLY A 73 8.09 -27.00 9.21
N ALA A 74 8.78 -26.21 10.04
CA ALA A 74 8.28 -25.64 11.28
C ALA A 74 9.06 -24.35 11.51
N LEU A 75 8.41 -23.33 12.09
CA LEU A 75 8.79 -21.90 12.11
C LEU A 75 8.15 -21.21 10.89
N LEU A 76 7.18 -20.30 11.00
CA LEU A 76 7.34 -18.96 11.60
C LEU A 76 5.96 -18.30 11.88
N ARG A 77 5.31 -18.69 12.98
CA ARG A 77 5.00 -17.65 13.96
C ARG A 77 6.22 -17.59 14.87
N ASP A 78 6.47 -16.46 15.51
CA ASP A 78 6.98 -16.57 16.85
C ASP A 78 5.79 -17.14 17.64
N PRO A 79 5.79 -18.41 18.08
CA PRO A 79 5.15 -18.64 19.35
C PRO A 79 6.09 -17.91 20.31
N GLN A 80 5.91 -16.59 20.49
CA GLN A 80 5.94 -16.17 21.87
C GLN A 80 4.86 -17.04 22.48
N GLU A 81 5.30 -18.09 23.18
CA GLU A 81 4.49 -18.77 24.17
C GLU A 81 3.64 -17.66 24.74
N ALA A 82 2.33 -17.70 24.49
CA ALA A 82 1.45 -16.76 25.14
C ALA A 82 1.67 -17.10 26.61
N GLU A 83 2.57 -16.38 27.26
CA GLU A 83 2.70 -16.37 28.70
C GLU A 83 1.26 -16.28 29.13
N THR A 84 0.81 -17.31 29.84
CA THR A 84 -0.55 -17.35 30.34
C THR A 84 -0.56 -16.28 31.41
N LEU A 85 -0.73 -15.04 30.94
CA LEU A 85 -0.73 -13.84 31.72
C LEU A 85 -1.96 -13.98 32.58
N ASN A 86 -1.74 -14.35 33.84
CA ASN A 86 -2.78 -14.43 34.87
C ASN A 86 -3.15 -13.00 35.30
N LEU A 87 -3.66 -12.23 34.36
CA LEU A 87 -4.14 -10.86 34.57
C LEU A 87 -5.65 -10.88 34.81
N PRO A 88 -6.17 -9.98 35.66
CA PRO A 88 -7.60 -9.88 35.87
C PRO A 88 -8.31 -9.47 34.57
N PRO A 89 -9.49 -10.04 34.25
CA PRO A 89 -10.19 -9.72 33.02
C PRO A 89 -10.64 -8.24 33.01
N ILE A 90 -10.54 -7.62 31.84
CA ILE A 90 -11.03 -6.25 31.64
C ILE A 90 -12.57 -6.29 31.57
N ASN A 91 -13.22 -5.79 32.62
CA ASN A 91 -14.68 -5.76 32.70
C ASN A 91 -15.31 -4.54 32.01
N GLU A 92 -16.63 -4.57 31.83
CA GLU A 92 -17.40 -3.51 31.15
C GLU A 92 -17.23 -2.13 31.81
N ARG A 93 -17.14 -2.06 33.14
CA ARG A 93 -16.90 -0.81 33.87
C ARG A 93 -15.54 -0.22 33.50
N ALA A 94 -14.50 -1.05 33.39
CA ALA A 94 -13.17 -0.60 33.00
C ALA A 94 -13.13 -0.13 31.54
N ILE A 95 -13.80 -0.84 30.63
CA ILE A 95 -13.96 -0.45 29.22
C ILE A 95 -14.63 0.93 29.09
N ASN A 96 -15.76 1.13 29.76
CA ASN A 96 -16.46 2.41 29.73
C ASN A 96 -15.64 3.54 30.37
N HIS A 97 -14.92 3.24 31.45
CA HIS A 97 -14.06 4.22 32.09
C HIS A 97 -12.87 4.61 31.19
N SER A 98 -12.24 3.66 30.51
CA SER A 98 -11.10 3.92 29.63
C SER A 98 -11.50 4.76 28.41
N VAL A 99 -12.66 4.49 27.80
CA VAL A 99 -13.17 5.32 26.69
C VAL A 99 -13.46 6.74 27.15
N ASN A 100 -14.14 6.91 28.30
CA ASN A 100 -14.39 8.24 28.87
C ASN A 100 -13.09 8.98 29.24
N TYR A 101 -12.06 8.25 29.68
CA TYR A 101 -10.72 8.81 29.87
C TYR A 101 -10.14 9.31 28.54
N GLY A 102 -10.21 8.51 27.49
CA GLY A 102 -9.76 8.89 26.14
C GLY A 102 -10.45 10.14 25.61
N ILE A 103 -11.77 10.25 25.75
CA ILE A 103 -12.55 11.44 25.37
C ILE A 103 -12.02 12.68 26.10
N ARG A 104 -11.87 12.61 27.43
CA ARG A 104 -11.33 13.73 28.22
C ARG A 104 -9.91 14.13 27.81
N GLN A 105 -9.07 13.17 27.43
CA GLN A 105 -7.71 13.47 26.95
C GLN A 105 -7.74 14.20 25.61
N CYS A 106 -8.64 13.84 24.69
CA CYS A 106 -8.82 14.57 23.44
C CYS A 106 -9.39 15.97 23.69
N ASP A 107 -10.39 16.13 24.55
CA ASP A 107 -10.98 17.45 24.88
C ASP A 107 -9.94 18.43 25.47
N GLN A 108 -8.99 17.92 26.24
CA GLN A 108 -7.90 18.72 26.82
C GLN A 108 -6.96 19.31 25.77
N LEU A 109 -6.88 18.72 24.56
CA LEU A 109 -6.03 19.24 23.48
C LEU A 109 -6.56 20.56 22.92
N ALA A 110 -7.87 20.81 22.98
CA ALA A 110 -8.49 22.01 22.41
C ALA A 110 -7.85 23.32 22.89
N ARG A 111 -7.49 23.40 24.18
CA ARG A 111 -6.81 24.59 24.74
C ARG A 111 -5.39 24.73 24.21
N LEU A 112 -4.66 23.62 24.08
CA LEU A 112 -3.30 23.64 23.53
C LEU A 112 -3.34 24.06 22.06
N GLU A 113 -4.18 23.41 21.25
CA GLU A 113 -4.34 23.71 19.83
C GLU A 113 -4.74 25.18 19.59
N LYS A 114 -5.68 25.70 20.39
CA LYS A 114 -6.02 27.13 20.35
C LYS A 114 -4.80 28.01 20.61
N ASN A 115 -4.03 27.71 21.66
CA ASN A 115 -2.83 28.49 21.97
C ASN A 115 -1.77 28.41 20.87
N LEU A 116 -1.63 27.29 20.17
CA LEU A 116 -0.72 27.14 19.04
C LEU A 116 -1.14 28.05 17.89
N ILE A 117 -2.42 28.03 17.52
CA ILE A 117 -3.00 28.90 16.48
C ILE A 117 -2.84 30.38 16.86
N ASP A 118 -3.24 30.75 18.09
CA ASP A 118 -3.13 32.13 18.60
C ASP A 118 -1.66 32.61 18.65
N SER A 119 -0.70 31.68 18.79
CA SER A 119 0.74 31.97 18.75
C SER A 119 1.33 31.94 17.34
N GLN A 120 0.50 31.79 16.30
CA GLN A 120 0.90 31.67 14.89
C GLN A 120 1.89 30.52 14.64
N ILE A 121 1.74 29.44 15.41
CA ILE A 121 2.54 28.22 15.26
C ILE A 121 1.76 27.26 14.38
N GLY A 122 2.09 27.29 13.10
CA GLY A 122 1.40 26.51 12.08
C GLY A 122 2.33 26.17 10.93
N LEU A 123 1.74 25.51 9.94
CA LEU A 123 2.40 25.23 8.69
C LEU A 123 2.57 26.53 7.89
N THR A 124 3.72 26.70 7.24
CA THR A 124 4.00 27.87 6.40
C THR A 124 4.08 27.44 4.95
N ASP A 125 3.30 28.10 4.09
CA ASP A 125 3.26 27.84 2.65
C ASP A 125 4.62 28.00 1.98
N ASP A 126 4.77 27.39 0.81
CA ASP A 126 5.99 27.44 -0.02
C ASP A 126 7.28 27.00 0.72
N THR A 127 7.15 26.09 1.70
CA THR A 127 8.27 25.44 2.39
C THR A 127 8.33 23.94 2.08
N PRO A 128 9.50 23.29 2.18
CA PRO A 128 9.59 21.83 2.05
C PRO A 128 8.67 21.06 3.02
N THR A 129 8.40 21.66 4.19
CA THR A 129 7.47 21.13 5.19
C THR A 129 6.02 21.22 4.72
N HIS A 130 5.62 22.29 4.04
CA HIS A 130 4.30 22.39 3.42
C HIS A 130 4.12 21.37 2.31
N SER A 131 5.11 21.25 1.41
CA SER A 131 5.09 20.26 0.34
C SER A 131 5.09 18.81 0.86
N GLN A 132 5.73 18.53 2.00
CA GLN A 132 5.58 17.25 2.71
C GLN A 132 4.14 17.00 3.18
N TYR A 133 3.47 18.02 3.73
CA TYR A 133 2.07 17.94 4.14
C TYR A 133 1.16 17.72 2.93
N LEU A 134 1.35 18.43 1.82
CA LEU A 134 0.59 18.24 0.58
C LEU A 134 0.64 16.77 0.11
N TYR A 135 1.81 16.14 0.19
CA TYR A 135 1.98 14.72 -0.18
C TYR A 135 1.14 13.76 0.67
N ALA A 136 0.93 14.09 1.95
CA ALA A 136 0.29 13.23 2.94
C ALA A 136 -1.00 13.86 3.51
N SER A 137 -1.62 14.79 2.76
CA SER A 137 -2.76 15.55 3.23
C SER A 137 -4.00 14.65 3.39
N PRO A 138 -4.68 14.68 4.55
CA PRO A 138 -5.90 13.93 4.74
C PRO A 138 -7.11 14.62 4.12
N ASN A 139 -8.00 13.83 3.53
CA ASN A 139 -9.33 14.26 3.12
C ASN A 139 -10.25 14.46 4.34
N GLU A 140 -11.41 15.08 4.12
CA GLU A 140 -12.32 15.44 5.21
C GLU A 140 -12.82 14.21 6.00
N GLU A 141 -13.10 13.09 5.32
CA GLU A 141 -13.57 11.87 5.99
C GLU A 141 -12.48 11.25 6.89
N ALA A 142 -11.22 11.24 6.44
CA ALA A 142 -10.07 10.82 7.24
C ALA A 142 -9.96 11.66 8.52
N VAL A 143 -10.06 12.98 8.41
CA VAL A 143 -10.02 13.91 9.55
C VAL A 143 -11.16 13.60 10.54
N ASN A 144 -12.37 13.29 10.04
CA ASN A 144 -13.51 12.95 10.89
C ASN A 144 -13.35 11.59 11.58
N LEU A 145 -12.65 10.64 10.96
CA LEU A 145 -12.33 9.32 11.54
C LEU A 145 -11.23 9.38 12.61
N GLN A 146 -10.28 10.31 12.49
CA GLN A 146 -9.13 10.46 13.39
C GLN A 146 -9.55 10.50 14.87
N LEU A 147 -10.58 11.27 15.22
CA LEU A 147 -10.98 11.51 16.61
C LEU A 147 -11.33 10.22 17.34
N GLN A 148 -12.12 9.34 16.71
CA GLN A 148 -12.54 8.08 17.33
C GLN A 148 -11.35 7.15 17.59
N ALA A 149 -10.42 7.09 16.63
CA ALA A 149 -9.21 6.29 16.75
C ALA A 149 -8.25 6.85 17.83
N GLU A 150 -8.15 8.18 17.96
CA GLU A 150 -7.35 8.80 19.02
C GLU A 150 -7.92 8.50 20.41
N VAL A 151 -9.25 8.57 20.58
CA VAL A 151 -9.92 8.21 21.83
C VAL A 151 -9.60 6.76 22.22
N VAL A 152 -9.71 5.82 21.28
CA VAL A 152 -9.43 4.39 21.54
C VAL A 152 -7.95 4.15 21.81
N THR A 153 -7.05 4.88 21.15
CA THR A 153 -5.61 4.80 21.40
C THR A 153 -5.30 5.24 22.84
N LYS A 154 -5.84 6.39 23.29
CA LYS A 154 -5.68 6.88 24.68
C LYS A 154 -6.33 5.94 25.70
N ALA A 155 -7.49 5.37 25.37
CA ALA A 155 -8.15 4.38 26.21
C ALA A 155 -7.33 3.09 26.34
N SER A 156 -6.68 2.63 25.26
CA SER A 156 -5.82 1.45 25.28
C SER A 156 -4.58 1.67 26.16
N MET A 157 -3.95 2.85 26.09
CA MET A 157 -2.86 3.21 27.01
C MET A 157 -3.30 3.16 28.48
N TYR A 158 -4.51 3.68 28.78
CA TYR A 158 -5.05 3.62 30.13
C TYR A 158 -5.19 2.17 30.63
N LEU A 159 -5.69 1.27 29.77
CA LEU A 159 -5.81 -0.15 30.11
C LEU A 159 -4.45 -0.80 30.36
N VAL A 160 -3.45 -0.53 29.52
CA VAL A 160 -2.06 -0.99 29.73
C VAL A 160 -1.52 -0.55 31.09
N GLN A 161 -1.70 0.73 31.42
CA GLN A 161 -1.23 1.28 32.68
C GLN A 161 -1.92 0.66 33.92
N GLN A 162 -3.24 0.45 33.85
CA GLN A 162 -3.99 -0.09 35.00
C GLN A 162 -3.80 -1.60 35.19
N TYR A 163 -3.72 -2.37 34.10
CA TYR A 163 -3.77 -3.83 34.14
C TYR A 163 -2.42 -4.52 34.00
N CYS A 164 -1.36 -3.85 33.52
CA CYS A 164 -0.09 -4.52 33.23
C CYS A 164 1.10 -3.96 33.99
N GLN A 165 1.28 -2.62 34.02
CA GLN A 165 2.47 -2.02 34.62
C GLN A 165 2.68 -2.44 36.09
N ARG A 166 1.59 -2.65 36.84
CA ARG A 166 1.64 -3.11 38.24
C ARG A 166 2.11 -4.57 38.41
N PHE A 167 2.05 -5.36 37.33
CA PHE A 167 2.37 -6.79 37.33
C PHE A 167 3.70 -7.09 36.62
N GLY A 168 4.45 -6.07 36.19
CA GLY A 168 5.76 -6.25 35.55
C GLY A 168 5.71 -6.91 34.17
N VAL A 169 4.54 -6.91 33.52
CA VAL A 169 4.33 -7.50 32.19
C VAL A 169 5.00 -6.63 31.13
N SER A 170 5.64 -7.24 30.14
CA SER A 170 6.26 -6.51 29.03
C SER A 170 5.22 -5.72 28.24
N ASP A 171 5.64 -4.60 27.64
CA ASP A 171 4.76 -3.72 26.88
C ASP A 171 4.08 -4.46 25.71
N GLU A 172 4.81 -5.35 25.02
CA GLU A 172 4.28 -6.19 23.93
C GLU A 172 3.25 -7.20 24.41
N ALA A 173 3.56 -7.96 25.47
CA ALA A 173 2.63 -8.96 26.00
C ALA A 173 1.35 -8.31 26.56
N CYS A 174 1.49 -7.12 27.15
CA CYS A 174 0.34 -6.33 27.58
C CYS A 174 -0.50 -5.81 26.41
N ALA A 175 0.14 -5.34 25.34
CA ALA A 175 -0.55 -4.90 24.14
C ALA A 175 -1.37 -6.04 23.51
N HIS A 176 -0.82 -7.26 23.50
CA HIS A 176 -1.56 -8.48 23.13
C HIS A 176 -2.76 -8.75 24.04
N PHE A 177 -2.59 -8.60 25.35
CA PHE A 177 -3.67 -8.78 26.33
C PHE A 177 -4.82 -7.77 26.09
N VAL A 178 -4.50 -6.48 25.97
CA VAL A 178 -5.50 -5.42 25.74
C VAL A 178 -6.20 -5.59 24.39
N SER A 179 -5.49 -6.09 23.36
CA SER A 179 -6.07 -6.33 22.03
C SER A 179 -7.18 -7.38 22.00
N LYS A 180 -7.27 -8.24 23.02
CA LYS A 180 -8.36 -9.22 23.14
C LYS A 180 -9.68 -8.59 23.58
N SER A 181 -9.66 -7.37 24.10
CA SER A 181 -10.87 -6.66 24.55
C SER A 181 -11.53 -5.90 23.40
N LYS A 182 -12.86 -6.06 23.29
CA LYS A 182 -13.69 -5.37 22.30
C LYS A 182 -14.26 -4.07 22.85
N LEU A 183 -14.57 -3.13 21.96
CA LEU A 183 -15.20 -1.84 22.28
C LEU A 183 -16.72 -1.95 22.56
N ASN A 184 -17.29 -3.15 22.57
CA ASN A 184 -18.73 -3.38 22.70
C ASN A 184 -19.30 -2.73 23.98
N GLY A 185 -20.49 -2.13 23.88
CA GLY A 185 -21.15 -1.43 24.98
C GLY A 185 -20.61 -0.01 25.25
N THR A 186 -19.81 0.54 24.32
CA THR A 186 -19.33 1.92 24.37
C THR A 186 -19.85 2.71 23.16
N THR A 187 -19.96 4.03 23.30
CA THR A 187 -20.39 4.93 22.20
C THR A 187 -19.49 4.83 20.98
N VAL A 188 -18.17 4.67 21.18
CA VAL A 188 -17.20 4.51 20.09
C VAL A 188 -17.30 3.13 19.45
N GLY A 189 -17.55 2.08 20.25
CA GLY A 189 -17.78 0.72 19.75
C GLY A 189 -19.02 0.63 18.89
N ASP A 190 -20.13 1.27 19.29
CA ASP A 190 -21.36 1.31 18.50
C ASP A 190 -21.16 2.05 17.18
N ALA A 191 -20.43 3.18 17.19
CA ALA A 191 -20.05 3.90 15.97
C ALA A 191 -19.17 3.06 15.05
N CYS A 192 -18.19 2.34 15.60
CA CYS A 192 -17.33 1.42 14.85
C CYS A 192 -18.16 0.30 14.20
N ALA A 193 -19.01 -0.38 14.99
CA ALA A 193 -19.85 -1.47 14.51
C ALA A 193 -20.86 -1.00 13.44
N ALA A 194 -21.40 0.22 13.56
CA ALA A 194 -22.26 0.81 12.54
C ALA A 194 -21.52 1.01 11.22
N LYS A 195 -20.26 1.49 11.24
CA LYS A 195 -19.45 1.67 10.01
C LYS A 195 -19.11 0.34 9.32
N GLN A 196 -19.03 -0.76 10.05
CA GLN A 196 -18.80 -2.10 9.48
C GLN A 196 -20.05 -2.67 8.77
N ARG A 197 -21.26 -2.17 9.06
CA ARG A 197 -22.50 -2.64 8.43
C ARG A 197 -22.69 -2.02 7.05
N VAL A 198 -22.14 -2.68 6.04
CA VAL A 198 -22.32 -2.31 4.63
C VAL A 198 -23.18 -3.36 3.93
N SER A 199 -24.21 -2.92 3.20
CA SER A 199 -25.06 -3.80 2.40
C SER A 199 -24.51 -3.95 0.99
N CYS A 200 -24.19 -5.17 0.60
CA CYS A 200 -23.57 -5.45 -0.70
C CYS A 200 -24.56 -6.02 -1.71
N ARG A 201 -24.51 -5.50 -2.94
CA ARG A 201 -25.14 -6.13 -4.09
C ARG A 201 -24.18 -7.16 -4.69
N SER A 202 -24.26 -8.41 -4.22
CA SER A 202 -23.33 -9.49 -4.61
C SER A 202 -23.17 -9.67 -6.13
N ASN A 203 -24.25 -9.44 -6.88
CA ASN A 203 -24.30 -9.57 -8.35
C ASN A 203 -23.94 -8.27 -9.12
N TYR A 204 -23.51 -7.20 -8.44
CA TYR A 204 -23.15 -5.95 -9.12
C TYR A 204 -21.85 -6.13 -9.91
N PRO A 205 -21.84 -5.89 -11.24
CA PRO A 205 -20.75 -6.31 -12.13
C PRO A 205 -19.48 -5.46 -12.01
N TYR A 206 -19.52 -4.34 -11.30
CA TYR A 206 -18.40 -3.39 -11.20
C TYR A 206 -17.94 -3.24 -9.76
N ARG A 207 -16.69 -2.81 -9.59
CA ARG A 207 -16.13 -2.43 -8.28
C ARG A 207 -16.81 -1.16 -7.79
N THR A 208 -17.03 -1.02 -6.49
CA THR A 208 -17.32 0.30 -5.91
C THR A 208 -16.08 1.20 -6.04
N ILE A 209 -16.24 2.50 -5.85
CA ILE A 209 -15.12 3.44 -5.89
C ILE A 209 -14.25 3.32 -4.63
N ASP A 210 -14.87 3.11 -3.47
CA ASP A 210 -14.19 2.99 -2.18
C ASP A 210 -13.61 1.59 -1.90
N GLY A 211 -13.72 0.65 -2.83
CA GLY A 211 -13.28 -0.74 -2.68
C GLY A 211 -14.16 -1.63 -1.79
N SER A 212 -15.22 -1.10 -1.18
CA SER A 212 -16.17 -1.91 -0.41
C SER A 212 -16.88 -2.98 -1.25
N CYS A 213 -17.41 -4.01 -0.59
CA CYS A 213 -18.10 -5.13 -1.21
C CYS A 213 -17.27 -5.96 -2.21
N ASN A 214 -15.94 -5.80 -2.22
CA ASN A 214 -15.07 -6.75 -2.90
C ASN A 214 -15.25 -8.14 -2.29
N ASN A 215 -15.16 -8.24 -0.96
CA ASN A 215 -15.51 -9.43 -0.20
C ASN A 215 -16.97 -9.35 0.30
N PRO A 216 -17.88 -10.23 -0.15
CA PRO A 216 -19.29 -10.19 0.29
C PRO A 216 -19.50 -10.53 1.76
N ASP A 217 -18.63 -11.37 2.34
CA ASP A 217 -18.72 -11.82 3.74
C ASP A 217 -18.13 -10.77 4.70
N ASN A 218 -17.12 -10.04 4.23
CA ASN A 218 -16.49 -8.92 4.95
C ASN A 218 -16.47 -7.65 4.08
N PRO A 219 -17.61 -6.94 3.96
CA PRO A 219 -17.78 -5.83 3.01
C PRO A 219 -16.76 -4.69 3.06
N ARG A 220 -16.10 -4.46 4.20
CA ARG A 220 -15.10 -3.39 4.38
C ARG A 220 -13.66 -3.84 4.14
N TRP A 221 -13.42 -5.13 3.93
CA TRP A 221 -12.08 -5.63 3.66
C TRP A 221 -11.53 -5.04 2.36
N GLY A 222 -10.41 -4.33 2.50
CA GLY A 222 -9.73 -3.65 1.40
C GLY A 222 -10.33 -2.29 1.00
N SER A 223 -11.36 -1.80 1.69
CA SER A 223 -11.92 -0.48 1.39
C SER A 223 -10.99 0.66 1.81
N ALA A 224 -11.13 1.81 1.17
CA ALA A 224 -10.50 3.06 1.57
C ALA A 224 -10.82 3.42 3.03
N LEU A 225 -9.97 4.26 3.64
CA LEU A 225 -10.09 4.76 5.02
C LEU A 225 -10.13 3.66 6.09
N THR A 226 -9.45 2.54 5.84
CA THR A 226 -9.31 1.42 6.78
C THR A 226 -7.85 1.22 7.19
N ALA A 227 -7.63 0.41 8.22
CA ALA A 227 -6.28 0.08 8.70
C ALA A 227 -5.49 -0.70 7.65
N TYR A 228 -4.17 -0.47 7.60
CA TYR A 228 -3.26 -1.46 7.03
C TYR A 228 -3.35 -2.79 7.79
N SER A 229 -3.10 -3.90 7.09
CA SER A 229 -2.87 -5.19 7.75
C SER A 229 -1.47 -5.23 8.38
N ARG A 230 -1.21 -6.26 9.19
CA ARG A 230 0.08 -6.46 9.88
C ARG A 230 0.63 -7.84 9.55
N ILE A 231 1.87 -7.90 9.05
CA ILE A 231 2.58 -9.18 8.92
C ILE A 231 3.03 -9.67 10.30
N LEU A 232 3.59 -8.77 11.10
CA LEU A 232 3.99 -9.04 12.48
C LEU A 232 3.26 -8.10 13.44
N PHE A 233 3.08 -8.52 14.69
CA PHE A 233 2.49 -7.67 15.70
C PHE A 233 3.34 -6.39 15.90
N PRO A 234 2.71 -5.20 16.02
CA PRO A 234 3.45 -3.95 16.08
C PRO A 234 4.28 -3.83 17.37
N SER A 235 5.47 -3.27 17.23
CA SER A 235 6.43 -3.01 18.31
C SER A 235 6.46 -1.52 18.64
N TYR A 236 5.66 -1.12 19.63
CA TYR A 236 5.65 0.23 20.21
C TYR A 236 6.40 0.25 21.54
N ALA A 237 7.07 1.37 21.85
CA ALA A 237 7.87 1.49 23.08
C ALA A 237 7.03 1.42 24.36
N ASP A 238 5.75 1.78 24.28
CA ASP A 238 4.74 1.68 25.35
C ASP A 238 3.69 0.60 25.06
N GLY A 239 3.92 -0.23 24.03
CA GLY A 239 2.99 -1.24 23.54
C GLY A 239 1.78 -0.69 22.77
N ILE A 240 1.54 0.62 22.76
CA ILE A 240 0.32 1.20 22.18
C ILE A 240 0.57 2.19 21.05
N GLN A 241 1.38 3.22 21.27
CA GLN A 241 1.57 4.25 20.24
C GLN A 241 2.91 4.97 20.28
N GLN A 242 3.68 4.91 21.36
CA GLN A 242 4.96 5.61 21.41
C GLN A 242 5.92 4.98 20.38
N PRO A 243 6.50 5.77 19.45
CA PRO A 243 7.35 5.24 18.38
C PRO A 243 8.36 4.21 18.89
N ARG A 244 8.62 3.18 18.06
CA ARG A 244 9.44 2.03 18.42
C ARG A 244 10.75 2.45 19.11
N GLY A 245 11.03 1.81 20.25
CA GLY A 245 12.28 1.96 21.00
C GLY A 245 13.34 0.92 20.64
N ALA A 246 14.48 0.97 21.31
CA ALA A 246 15.49 -0.08 21.19
C ALA A 246 14.99 -1.38 21.82
N SER A 247 15.45 -2.51 21.31
CA SER A 247 15.12 -3.85 21.79
C SER A 247 15.66 -4.13 23.20
N GLN A 248 16.70 -3.40 23.63
CA GLN A 248 17.34 -3.56 24.93
C GLN A 248 17.37 -2.23 25.69
N ARG A 249 16.74 -2.16 26.87
CA ARG A 249 16.85 -0.99 27.76
C ARG A 249 18.18 -1.02 28.52
N PRO A 250 18.81 0.14 28.81
CA PRO A 250 18.34 1.53 28.62
C PRO A 250 18.77 2.14 27.28
N HIS A 251 19.17 1.34 26.28
CA HIS A 251 19.64 1.86 25.00
C HIS A 251 18.51 2.58 24.23
N VAL A 252 18.92 3.47 23.32
CA VAL A 252 18.02 4.22 22.42
C VAL A 252 18.38 3.91 20.98
N LEU A 253 17.40 3.98 20.08
CA LEU A 253 17.67 3.87 18.65
C LEU A 253 18.44 5.11 18.16
N PRO A 254 19.36 4.96 17.19
CA PRO A 254 20.04 6.11 16.59
C PRO A 254 19.04 7.03 15.89
N GLY A 255 19.30 8.35 15.89
CA GLY A 255 18.45 9.32 15.19
C GLY A 255 18.35 9.04 13.69
N ALA A 256 17.17 9.19 13.10
CA ALA A 256 16.92 8.82 11.69
C ALA A 256 17.88 9.54 10.71
N ARG A 257 18.16 10.83 10.94
CA ARG A 257 19.12 11.60 10.13
C ARG A 257 20.57 11.16 10.29
N LEU A 258 20.96 10.74 11.50
CA LEU A 258 22.28 10.16 11.72
C LEU A 258 22.44 8.85 10.94
N VAL A 259 21.41 8.00 10.93
CA VAL A 259 21.42 6.75 10.14
C VAL A 259 21.55 7.05 8.64
N SER A 260 20.72 7.97 8.12
CA SER A 260 20.74 8.38 6.71
C SER A 260 22.13 8.85 6.26
N THR A 261 22.73 9.79 7.00
CA THR A 261 24.03 10.39 6.65
C THR A 261 25.22 9.44 6.78
N ARG A 262 25.13 8.44 7.65
CA ARG A 262 26.20 7.45 7.86
C ARG A 262 26.13 6.27 6.90
N LEU A 263 24.93 5.86 6.50
CA LEU A 263 24.73 4.71 5.61
C LEU A 263 24.72 5.11 4.14
N SER A 264 23.99 6.16 3.77
CA SER A 264 23.88 6.63 2.39
C SER A 264 25.17 7.35 1.99
N ARG A 265 25.83 6.88 0.94
CA ARG A 265 26.83 7.67 0.23
C ARG A 265 26.11 8.50 -0.83
N SER A 266 26.52 9.75 -1.02
CA SER A 266 26.06 10.59 -2.13
C SER A 266 26.62 10.08 -3.46
N ASN A 267 26.07 8.97 -3.98
CA ASN A 267 26.47 8.41 -5.26
C ASN A 267 25.23 7.99 -6.07
N ASP A 268 24.92 8.76 -7.12
CA ASP A 268 23.80 8.52 -8.03
C ASP A 268 24.16 7.44 -9.06
N GLN A 269 24.35 6.20 -8.61
CA GLN A 269 24.66 5.08 -9.50
C GLN A 269 23.43 4.69 -10.31
N SER A 270 23.60 4.56 -11.62
CA SER A 270 22.59 4.07 -12.54
C SER A 270 22.45 2.56 -12.50
N ASP A 271 21.24 2.04 -12.68
CA ASP A 271 21.06 0.67 -13.19
C ASP A 271 21.59 0.58 -14.63
N VAL A 272 22.00 -0.60 -15.07
CA VAL A 272 22.59 -0.81 -16.42
C VAL A 272 21.51 -1.05 -17.47
N PHE A 273 20.43 -1.73 -17.11
CA PHE A 273 19.44 -2.30 -18.04
C PHE A 273 18.01 -1.80 -17.82
N LYS A 274 17.66 -1.39 -16.60
CA LYS A 274 16.30 -0.97 -16.25
C LYS A 274 16.10 0.51 -16.50
N THR A 275 15.00 0.84 -17.13
CA THR A 275 14.63 2.22 -17.44
C THR A 275 14.01 2.89 -16.22
N LEU A 276 13.92 4.21 -16.26
CA LEU A 276 13.25 5.00 -15.23
C LEU A 276 11.75 4.67 -15.14
N ALA A 277 11.17 4.04 -16.17
CA ALA A 277 9.80 3.50 -16.13
C ALA A 277 9.59 2.50 -14.99
N VAL A 278 10.61 1.73 -14.59
CA VAL A 278 10.51 0.84 -13.41
C VAL A 278 10.23 1.65 -12.15
N MET A 279 10.94 2.76 -11.96
CA MET A 279 10.72 3.66 -10.82
C MET A 279 9.33 4.30 -10.89
N GLN A 280 8.98 4.89 -12.03
CA GLN A 280 7.72 5.64 -12.14
C GLN A 280 6.49 4.75 -12.03
N TRP A 281 6.54 3.55 -12.61
CA TRP A 281 5.49 2.55 -12.43
C TRP A 281 5.43 2.10 -10.98
N SER A 282 6.58 1.86 -10.32
CA SER A 282 6.67 1.53 -8.89
C SER A 282 5.98 2.58 -8.00
N GLN A 283 6.10 3.85 -8.35
CA GLN A 283 5.40 4.93 -7.65
C GLN A 283 3.90 4.96 -7.98
N PHE A 284 3.53 4.74 -9.22
CA PHE A 284 2.14 4.74 -9.65
C PHE A 284 1.32 3.65 -8.95
N ILE A 285 1.80 2.40 -8.90
CA ILE A 285 1.06 1.33 -8.20
C ILE A 285 1.15 1.44 -6.67
N ALA A 286 2.27 1.94 -6.12
CA ALA A 286 2.34 2.22 -4.69
C ALA A 286 1.32 3.28 -4.26
N ASN A 287 1.10 4.30 -5.09
CA ASN A 287 0.08 5.30 -4.85
C ASN A 287 -1.34 4.73 -4.97
N ASP A 288 -1.58 3.78 -5.88
CA ASP A 288 -2.88 3.11 -6.04
C ASP A 288 -3.28 2.28 -4.83
N MET A 289 -2.30 1.64 -4.20
CA MET A 289 -2.54 0.70 -3.10
C MET A 289 -2.39 1.33 -1.70
N ALA A 290 -1.65 2.45 -1.58
CA ALA A 290 -1.32 3.03 -0.28
C ALA A 290 -1.19 4.56 -0.29
N HIS A 291 -1.89 5.20 0.65
CA HIS A 291 -1.77 6.61 1.00
C HIS A 291 -1.87 6.79 2.51
N THR A 292 -0.72 6.80 3.18
CA THR A 292 -0.65 7.13 4.61
C THR A 292 -0.73 8.64 4.77
N VAL A 293 -1.74 9.11 5.49
CA VAL A 293 -1.97 10.54 5.75
C VAL A 293 -1.47 10.97 7.12
N VAL A 294 -1.07 12.23 7.25
CA VAL A 294 -0.61 12.81 8.53
C VAL A 294 -1.78 13.29 9.39
N ARG A 295 -1.58 13.31 10.71
CA ARG A 295 -2.56 13.86 11.66
C ARG A 295 -2.74 15.36 11.46
N LYS A 296 -3.97 15.83 11.69
CA LYS A 296 -4.28 17.24 11.96
C LYS A 296 -4.53 17.46 13.45
N MET A 297 -4.59 18.72 13.87
CA MET A 297 -5.08 19.09 15.20
C MET A 297 -6.47 18.44 15.41
N VAL A 298 -6.68 17.81 16.57
CA VAL A 298 -7.85 16.96 16.84
C VAL A 298 -9.13 17.78 16.90
N THR A 299 -9.07 18.96 17.53
CA THR A 299 -10.24 19.83 17.72
C THR A 299 -10.31 20.91 16.65
N MET A 300 -9.17 21.54 16.36
CA MET A 300 -9.12 22.66 15.43
C MET A 300 -9.06 22.26 13.96
N LYS A 301 -8.70 21.00 13.66
CA LYS A 301 -8.55 20.46 12.29
C LYS A 301 -7.53 21.21 11.41
N GLU A 302 -6.64 21.98 12.02
CA GLU A 302 -5.54 22.67 11.33
C GLU A 302 -4.32 21.76 11.14
N PRO A 303 -3.48 22.00 10.12
CA PRO A 303 -2.20 21.32 9.97
C PRO A 303 -1.25 21.54 11.15
N ILE A 304 -0.39 20.56 11.43
CA ILE A 304 0.58 20.63 12.52
C ILE A 304 1.98 20.91 11.95
N SER A 305 2.71 21.84 12.56
CA SER A 305 4.15 22.01 12.35
C SER A 305 4.93 21.62 13.59
N CYS A 306 5.98 20.84 13.42
CA CYS A 306 6.80 20.28 14.50
C CYS A 306 8.19 20.90 14.61
N CYS A 307 8.55 21.77 13.66
CA CYS A 307 9.77 22.55 13.67
C CYS A 307 9.43 24.03 13.52
N SER A 308 10.18 24.88 14.20
CA SER A 308 10.14 26.32 13.99
C SER A 308 10.76 26.68 12.63
N SER A 309 10.38 27.84 12.08
CA SER A 309 10.86 28.33 10.79
C SER A 309 12.38 28.57 10.75
N ASP A 310 13.02 28.74 11.90
CA ASP A 310 14.47 28.83 12.07
C ASP A 310 15.17 27.46 12.06
N GLY A 311 14.44 26.38 11.80
CA GLY A 311 14.97 25.02 11.73
C GLY A 311 15.27 24.40 13.10
N ARG A 312 14.71 24.93 14.19
CA ARG A 312 14.88 24.39 15.55
C ARG A 312 13.60 23.74 16.07
N SER A 313 13.74 22.94 17.13
CA SER A 313 12.58 22.39 17.83
C SER A 313 11.91 23.49 18.65
N PRO A 314 10.58 23.67 18.55
CA PRO A 314 9.86 24.62 19.39
C PRO A 314 10.00 24.26 20.88
N ALA A 315 9.82 25.25 21.77
CA ALA A 315 9.73 24.99 23.20
C ALA A 315 8.57 24.01 23.50
N PRO A 316 8.62 23.20 24.57
CA PRO A 316 7.62 22.16 24.83
C PRO A 316 6.15 22.64 24.86
N ARG A 317 5.90 23.88 25.29
CA ARG A 317 4.55 24.50 25.29
C ARG A 317 3.99 24.79 23.89
N TYR A 318 4.84 24.74 22.88
CA TYR A 318 4.58 25.04 21.48
C TYR A 318 4.72 23.80 20.58
N LEU A 319 4.92 22.63 21.18
CA LEU A 319 5.05 21.37 20.45
C LEU A 319 3.75 20.58 20.60
N HIS A 320 3.10 20.27 19.47
CA HIS A 320 1.90 19.44 19.49
C HIS A 320 2.24 17.99 19.89
N PRO A 321 1.43 17.27 20.69
CA PRO A 321 1.72 15.89 21.11
C PRO A 321 1.79 14.86 19.98
N HIS A 322 1.32 15.22 18.78
CA HIS A 322 1.44 14.40 17.57
C HIS A 322 2.72 14.65 16.78
N CYS A 323 3.62 15.48 17.29
CA CYS A 323 4.93 15.68 16.69
C CYS A 323 5.89 14.55 17.06
N ALA A 324 6.64 14.09 16.06
CA ALA A 324 7.78 13.19 16.24
C ALA A 324 8.93 13.65 15.34
N HIS A 325 9.25 14.94 15.42
CA HIS A 325 10.29 15.59 14.62
C HIS A 325 11.62 14.84 14.67
N ILE A 326 12.38 14.94 13.59
CA ILE A 326 13.67 14.28 13.45
C ILE A 326 14.75 15.27 13.90
N SER A 327 15.47 14.91 14.97
CA SER A 327 16.62 15.71 15.42
C SER A 327 17.76 15.59 14.41
N VAL A 328 18.35 16.74 14.08
CA VAL A 328 19.51 16.83 13.18
C VAL A 328 20.76 17.12 14.02
N PRO A 329 21.81 16.28 13.94
CA PRO A 329 23.07 16.51 14.65
C PRO A 329 23.74 17.82 14.26
N GLU A 330 24.55 18.38 15.17
CA GLU A 330 25.30 19.61 14.89
C GLU A 330 26.36 19.40 13.80
N GLU A 331 26.99 18.23 13.78
CA GLU A 331 27.99 17.82 12.81
C GLU A 331 27.37 17.27 11.51
N ASP A 332 26.07 17.45 11.29
CA ASP A 332 25.43 17.04 10.03
C ASP A 332 26.11 17.73 8.84
N PRO A 333 26.57 16.97 7.83
CA PRO A 333 27.39 17.51 6.77
C PRO A 333 26.65 18.50 5.87
N VAL A 334 25.32 18.52 5.87
CA VAL A 334 24.49 19.38 5.04
C VAL A 334 23.74 20.38 5.92
N TYR A 335 22.79 19.89 6.73
CA TYR A 335 21.93 20.74 7.56
C TYR A 335 22.69 21.45 8.68
N GLY A 336 23.78 20.84 9.16
CA GLY A 336 24.64 21.39 10.21
C GLY A 336 25.19 22.77 9.83
N GLN A 337 25.61 22.92 8.57
CA GLN A 337 26.18 24.14 7.99
C GLN A 337 25.17 25.30 7.93
N HIS A 338 23.88 24.97 7.81
CA HIS A 338 22.78 25.94 7.78
C HIS A 338 22.12 26.14 9.15
N ALA A 339 22.75 25.67 10.23
CA ALA A 339 22.25 25.74 11.61
C ALA A 339 20.86 25.08 11.82
N ILE A 340 20.45 24.17 10.93
CA ILE A 340 19.21 23.41 11.04
C ILE A 340 19.42 22.26 12.04
N ARG A 341 18.51 22.12 13.00
CA ARG A 341 18.55 21.12 14.09
C ARG A 341 17.27 20.29 14.19
N CYS A 342 16.23 20.64 13.45
CA CYS A 342 14.92 20.01 13.44
C CYS A 342 14.47 19.80 12.01
N MET A 343 14.11 18.56 11.68
CA MET A 343 13.45 18.19 10.44
C MET A 343 12.01 17.77 10.75
N ASN A 344 11.04 18.38 10.04
CA ASN A 344 9.64 18.24 10.36
C ASN A 344 9.14 16.80 10.15
N TYR A 345 8.42 16.29 11.15
CA TYR A 345 7.70 15.03 11.06
C TYR A 345 6.47 15.05 11.98
N VAL A 346 5.30 14.98 11.38
CA VAL A 346 4.01 14.80 12.04
C VAL A 346 3.63 13.33 11.95
N ARG A 347 3.17 12.76 13.06
CA ARG A 347 2.79 11.34 13.12
C ARG A 347 1.61 11.02 12.20
N SER A 348 1.60 9.79 11.69
CA SER A 348 0.55 9.28 10.81
C SER A 348 -0.80 9.17 11.51
N MET A 349 -1.87 9.37 10.74
CA MET A 349 -3.24 9.37 11.24
C MET A 349 -3.66 7.97 11.70
N PRO A 350 -4.22 7.83 12.91
CA PRO A 350 -4.72 6.56 13.41
C PRO A 350 -6.11 6.25 12.82
N VAL A 351 -6.44 4.97 12.75
CA VAL A 351 -7.79 4.48 12.42
C VAL A 351 -8.18 3.35 13.36
N LEU A 352 -9.48 3.12 13.52
CA LEU A 352 -9.97 1.98 14.29
C LEU A 352 -9.69 0.66 13.54
N LYS A 353 -9.37 -0.37 14.30
CA LYS A 353 -9.30 -1.75 13.78
C LYS A 353 -10.68 -2.17 13.27
N THR A 354 -10.69 -2.94 12.18
CA THR A 354 -11.92 -3.46 11.55
C THR A 354 -12.75 -4.32 12.51
N ASP A 355 -12.09 -4.97 13.47
CA ASP A 355 -12.71 -5.82 14.47
C ASP A 355 -13.16 -5.08 15.75
N CYS A 356 -13.09 -3.74 15.75
CA CYS A 356 -13.48 -2.84 16.84
C CYS A 356 -12.88 -3.23 18.21
N SER A 357 -11.60 -3.60 18.24
CA SER A 357 -10.85 -3.92 19.45
C SER A 357 -9.99 -2.75 19.98
N PHE A 358 -9.60 -2.84 21.25
CA PHE A 358 -8.52 -2.01 21.80
C PHE A 358 -7.14 -2.48 21.30
N GLY A 359 -6.08 -1.83 21.75
CA GLY A 359 -4.69 -2.28 21.57
C GLY A 359 -3.82 -1.26 20.85
N PRO A 360 -2.74 -1.71 20.19
CA PRO A 360 -1.85 -0.85 19.44
C PRO A 360 -2.55 0.02 18.42
N MET A 361 -1.99 1.20 18.20
CA MET A 361 -2.39 2.14 17.16
C MET A 361 -2.20 1.52 15.78
N GLU A 362 -3.25 1.54 14.97
CA GLU A 362 -3.17 1.23 13.54
C GLU A 362 -3.26 2.50 12.70
N GLN A 363 -2.51 2.54 11.60
CA GLN A 363 -2.47 3.69 10.71
C GLN A 363 -3.47 3.54 9.57
N MET A 364 -4.04 4.68 9.17
CA MET A 364 -5.03 4.74 8.09
C MET A 364 -4.38 4.63 6.72
N ASN A 365 -4.98 3.80 5.86
CA ASN A 365 -4.83 3.91 4.41
C ASN A 365 -5.98 4.73 3.84
N GLN A 366 -5.71 5.89 3.25
CA GLN A 366 -6.76 6.75 2.70
C GLN A 366 -7.34 6.24 1.38
N VAL A 367 -6.56 5.48 0.61
CA VAL A 367 -6.99 4.89 -0.67
C VAL A 367 -7.42 3.44 -0.50
N THR A 368 -8.02 2.87 -1.54
CA THR A 368 -8.35 1.44 -1.56
C THR A 368 -7.07 0.59 -1.42
N HIS A 369 -7.20 -0.63 -0.92
CA HIS A 369 -6.05 -1.56 -0.81
C HIS A 369 -5.83 -2.40 -2.07
N PHE A 370 -6.64 -2.18 -3.11
CA PHE A 370 -6.62 -2.94 -4.36
C PHE A 370 -5.72 -2.25 -5.39
N LEU A 371 -5.32 -3.01 -6.40
CA LEU A 371 -4.74 -2.44 -7.61
C LEU A 371 -5.88 -2.16 -8.59
N ASP A 372 -6.64 -1.09 -8.36
CA ASP A 372 -7.90 -0.79 -9.05
C ASP A 372 -7.95 0.58 -9.73
N GLY A 373 -6.79 1.19 -10.00
CA GLY A 373 -6.69 2.45 -10.73
C GLY A 373 -7.33 3.61 -9.98
N SER A 374 -7.43 3.54 -8.65
CA SER A 374 -7.91 4.63 -7.79
C SER A 374 -7.10 5.91 -7.98
N THR A 375 -5.84 5.82 -8.41
CA THR A 375 -5.04 6.98 -8.87
C THR A 375 -5.66 7.76 -10.03
N VAL A 376 -6.45 7.10 -10.87
CA VAL A 376 -7.17 7.67 -12.00
C VAL A 376 -8.60 8.02 -11.60
N TYR A 377 -9.28 7.14 -10.83
CA TYR A 377 -10.73 7.21 -10.61
C TYR A 377 -11.17 7.77 -9.26
N GLY A 378 -10.27 7.92 -8.29
CA GLY A 378 -10.59 8.28 -6.92
C GLY A 378 -10.85 7.08 -6.02
N SER A 379 -10.85 7.33 -4.70
CA SER A 379 -11.19 6.35 -3.65
C SER A 379 -12.49 6.68 -2.90
N ASP A 380 -13.20 7.70 -3.35
CA ASP A 380 -14.51 8.11 -2.85
C ASP A 380 -15.41 8.59 -4.01
N ASN A 381 -16.73 8.49 -3.83
CA ASN A 381 -17.67 8.80 -4.90
C ASN A 381 -17.64 10.29 -5.29
N ASP A 382 -17.42 11.20 -4.34
CA ASP A 382 -17.41 12.64 -4.61
C ASP A 382 -16.28 12.98 -5.58
N ARG A 383 -15.08 12.42 -5.34
CA ARG A 383 -13.93 12.53 -6.25
C ARG A 383 -14.21 11.88 -7.61
N ALA A 384 -14.78 10.68 -7.63
CA ALA A 384 -15.06 9.99 -8.89
C ALA A 384 -16.07 10.75 -9.75
N GLU A 385 -17.10 11.35 -9.14
CA GLU A 385 -18.08 12.19 -9.82
C GLU A 385 -17.47 13.53 -10.28
N GLU A 386 -16.59 14.13 -9.47
CA GLU A 386 -15.85 15.35 -9.83
C GLU A 386 -15.00 15.15 -11.09
N LEU A 387 -14.45 13.96 -11.32
CA LEU A 387 -13.59 13.69 -12.46
C LEU A 387 -14.36 13.35 -13.75
N ARG A 388 -15.68 13.18 -13.70
CA ARG A 388 -16.50 12.73 -14.83
C ARG A 388 -17.17 13.86 -15.60
N THR A 389 -17.26 13.72 -16.92
CA THR A 389 -18.09 14.62 -17.74
C THR A 389 -19.58 14.29 -17.64
N PHE A 390 -19.91 13.05 -17.24
CA PHE A 390 -21.26 12.47 -17.37
C PHE A 390 -21.79 12.49 -18.81
N GLN A 391 -20.86 12.50 -19.78
CA GLN A 391 -21.16 12.43 -21.19
C GLN A 391 -20.23 11.44 -21.90
N GLY A 392 -20.81 10.44 -22.55
CA GLY A 392 -20.07 9.43 -23.33
C GLY A 392 -19.18 8.52 -22.49
N GLY A 393 -19.41 8.45 -21.18
CA GLY A 393 -18.60 7.71 -20.22
C GLY A 393 -17.23 8.31 -19.96
N LYS A 394 -16.98 9.57 -20.34
CA LYS A 394 -15.65 10.18 -20.34
C LYS A 394 -15.27 10.83 -19.00
N LEU A 395 -13.96 10.91 -18.75
CA LEU A 395 -13.33 11.77 -17.74
C LEU A 395 -13.11 13.18 -18.29
N ARG A 396 -13.17 14.17 -17.39
CA ARG A 396 -12.89 15.58 -17.69
C ARG A 396 -11.43 15.75 -18.10
N VAL A 397 -11.20 16.62 -19.08
CA VAL A 397 -9.86 16.95 -19.58
C VAL A 397 -9.75 18.44 -19.82
N GLU A 398 -8.53 18.96 -19.80
CA GLU A 398 -8.20 20.28 -20.31
C GLU A 398 -7.53 20.15 -21.66
N ASN A 399 -8.08 20.79 -22.70
CA ASN A 399 -7.48 20.75 -24.03
C ASN A 399 -6.60 21.97 -24.26
N LEU A 400 -5.33 21.75 -24.53
CA LEU A 400 -4.34 22.80 -24.79
C LEU A 400 -3.47 22.41 -25.99
N ASN A 401 -3.33 23.33 -26.96
CA ASN A 401 -2.52 23.13 -28.17
C ASN A 401 -2.85 21.83 -28.94
N GLY A 402 -4.12 21.39 -28.91
CA GLY A 402 -4.57 20.17 -29.57
C GLY A 402 -4.36 18.87 -28.80
N PHE A 403 -3.87 18.94 -27.55
CA PHE A 403 -3.65 17.78 -26.68
C PHE A 403 -4.49 17.87 -25.41
N SER A 404 -4.92 16.73 -24.89
CA SER A 404 -5.71 16.63 -23.65
C SER A 404 -4.81 16.39 -22.44
N TYR A 405 -4.95 17.21 -21.40
CA TYR A 405 -4.27 17.08 -20.11
C TYR A 405 -5.30 16.83 -19.00
N LEU A 406 -4.80 16.51 -17.80
CA LEU A 406 -5.62 16.38 -16.61
C LEU A 406 -6.37 17.70 -16.32
N PRO A 407 -7.59 17.65 -15.75
CA PRO A 407 -8.31 18.86 -15.36
C PRO A 407 -7.57 19.61 -14.23
N ARG A 408 -7.78 20.93 -14.10
CA ARG A 408 -7.25 21.70 -12.95
C ARG A 408 -8.02 21.42 -11.66
N ALA A 409 -7.33 21.52 -10.54
CA ALA A 409 -7.97 21.55 -9.23
C ALA A 409 -8.71 22.87 -9.02
N GLN A 410 -9.96 22.82 -8.53
CA GLN A 410 -10.70 24.00 -8.07
C GLN A 410 -10.32 24.26 -6.61
N ASN A 411 -9.90 25.50 -6.27
CA ASN A 411 -9.40 25.91 -4.94
C ASN A 411 -8.17 25.12 -4.45
N SER A 412 -7.00 25.57 -4.86
CA SER A 412 -5.81 24.74 -5.06
C SER A 412 -4.63 25.06 -4.13
N ALA A 413 -4.85 25.90 -3.11
CA ALA A 413 -3.88 26.16 -2.05
C ALA A 413 -3.49 24.87 -1.28
N ASP A 414 -4.38 23.88 -1.23
CA ASP A 414 -4.17 22.59 -0.54
C ASP A 414 -3.60 21.47 -1.45
N VAL A 415 -3.24 21.76 -2.71
CA VAL A 415 -2.90 20.71 -3.71
C VAL A 415 -1.50 20.85 -4.31
N CYS A 416 -1.02 22.07 -4.60
CA CYS A 416 0.35 22.32 -5.08
C CYS A 416 0.77 23.80 -4.92
N GLU A 417 2.04 24.13 -5.22
CA GLU A 417 2.63 25.47 -4.99
C GLU A 417 2.00 26.58 -5.85
N ASP A 418 1.47 26.26 -7.03
CA ASP A 418 0.84 27.20 -7.95
C ASP A 418 -0.63 26.82 -8.15
N PRO A 419 -1.54 27.39 -7.34
CA PRO A 419 -2.94 27.02 -7.32
C PRO A 419 -3.58 26.98 -8.72
N ASP A 420 -3.29 27.94 -9.58
CA ASP A 420 -3.95 28.02 -10.90
C ASP A 420 -3.50 26.93 -11.88
N ASN A 421 -2.44 26.19 -11.55
CA ASN A 421 -1.78 25.25 -12.45
C ASN A 421 -1.70 23.80 -11.92
N CYS A 422 -2.26 23.50 -10.75
CA CYS A 422 -2.31 22.14 -10.21
C CYS A 422 -3.31 21.25 -10.98
N TYR A 423 -2.93 20.00 -11.23
CA TYR A 423 -3.85 19.01 -11.77
C TYR A 423 -4.70 18.36 -10.69
N ARG A 424 -5.87 17.91 -11.12
CA ARG A 424 -6.81 17.09 -10.36
C ARG A 424 -6.88 15.70 -10.99
N ALA A 425 -6.69 14.67 -10.18
CA ALA A 425 -6.80 13.27 -10.56
C ALA A 425 -7.52 12.48 -9.46
N GLY A 426 -7.58 11.15 -9.58
CA GLY A 426 -8.06 10.28 -8.50
C GLY A 426 -7.21 10.35 -7.23
N ASP A 427 -5.92 10.65 -7.38
CA ASP A 427 -4.97 10.84 -6.28
C ASP A 427 -4.30 12.22 -6.35
N ASP A 428 -4.24 12.93 -5.22
CA ASP A 428 -3.73 14.31 -5.17
C ASP A 428 -2.20 14.39 -5.29
N ARG A 429 -1.47 13.28 -5.10
CA ARG A 429 -0.02 13.23 -5.28
C ARG A 429 0.38 13.27 -6.75
N VAL A 430 -0.58 13.31 -7.69
CA VAL A 430 -0.33 13.52 -9.13
C VAL A 430 0.60 14.71 -9.43
N ASN A 431 0.56 15.75 -8.58
CA ASN A 431 1.35 16.96 -8.72
C ASN A 431 2.78 16.83 -8.18
N PHE A 432 3.12 15.73 -7.50
CA PHE A 432 4.39 15.60 -6.79
C PHE A 432 5.60 15.78 -7.71
N GLU A 433 5.62 15.16 -8.90
CA GLU A 433 6.69 15.34 -9.88
C GLU A 433 6.18 15.21 -11.33
N PRO A 434 6.87 15.80 -12.34
CA PRO A 434 6.38 15.83 -13.71
C PRO A 434 6.10 14.47 -14.35
N HIS A 435 6.95 13.46 -14.12
CA HIS A 435 6.73 12.11 -14.66
C HIS A 435 5.49 11.42 -14.09
N LEU A 436 5.11 11.73 -12.85
CA LEU A 436 3.88 11.20 -12.27
C LEU A 436 2.66 11.83 -12.95
N ALA A 437 2.66 13.16 -13.17
CA ALA A 437 1.61 13.83 -13.93
C ALA A 437 1.49 13.30 -15.38
N VAL A 438 2.62 13.02 -16.04
CA VAL A 438 2.66 12.36 -17.36
C VAL A 438 1.99 10.97 -17.30
N MET A 439 2.35 10.14 -16.31
CA MET A 439 1.78 8.80 -16.13
C MET A 439 0.26 8.86 -15.90
N HIS A 440 -0.23 9.75 -15.04
CA HIS A 440 -1.66 9.94 -14.84
C HIS A 440 -2.37 10.42 -16.11
N THR A 441 -1.75 11.31 -16.88
CA THR A 441 -2.32 11.84 -18.13
C THR A 441 -2.54 10.75 -19.16
N ILE A 442 -1.57 9.84 -19.38
CA ILE A 442 -1.74 8.76 -20.38
C ILE A 442 -2.84 7.77 -19.97
N TRP A 443 -3.03 7.50 -18.67
CA TRP A 443 -4.10 6.62 -18.20
C TRP A 443 -5.49 7.25 -18.28
N LEU A 444 -5.59 8.57 -18.04
CA LEU A 444 -6.82 9.32 -18.32
C LEU A 444 -7.18 9.30 -19.81
N ARG A 445 -6.18 9.48 -20.68
CA ARG A 445 -6.37 9.42 -22.14
C ARG A 445 -6.82 8.03 -22.57
N GLU A 446 -6.24 6.98 -21.99
CA GLU A 446 -6.63 5.60 -22.31
C GLU A 446 -8.09 5.32 -21.95
N HIS A 447 -8.54 5.78 -20.78
CA HIS A 447 -9.95 5.68 -20.42
C HIS A 447 -10.86 6.36 -21.46
N ASN A 448 -10.54 7.60 -21.85
CA ASN A 448 -11.35 8.34 -22.81
C ASN A 448 -11.31 7.73 -24.22
N ARG A 449 -10.17 7.15 -24.62
CA ARG A 449 -10.00 6.40 -25.88
C ARG A 449 -10.88 5.17 -25.89
N ILE A 450 -10.84 4.36 -24.83
CA ILE A 450 -11.69 3.16 -24.69
C ILE A 450 -13.17 3.54 -24.67
N ALA A 451 -13.56 4.56 -23.89
CA ALA A 451 -14.95 5.01 -23.81
C ALA A 451 -15.50 5.45 -25.16
N GLU A 452 -14.69 6.18 -25.93
CA GLU A 452 -15.06 6.61 -27.27
C GLU A 452 -15.22 5.43 -28.24
N GLU A 453 -14.27 4.50 -28.27
CA GLU A 453 -14.37 3.32 -29.15
C GLU A 453 -15.53 2.41 -28.76
N LEU A 454 -15.75 2.17 -27.45
CA LEU A 454 -16.90 1.38 -26.98
C LEU A 454 -18.23 2.05 -27.31
N SER A 455 -18.31 3.38 -27.35
CA SER A 455 -19.53 4.09 -27.76
C SER A 455 -19.86 3.87 -29.24
N LYS A 456 -18.84 3.69 -30.09
CA LYS A 456 -18.99 3.35 -31.51
C LYS A 456 -19.39 1.89 -31.69
N ILE A 457 -18.78 0.99 -30.93
CA ILE A 457 -19.03 -0.46 -30.98
C ILE A 457 -20.40 -0.82 -30.39
N ASN A 458 -20.81 -0.12 -29.33
CA ASN A 458 -22.05 -0.37 -28.59
C ASN A 458 -22.91 0.91 -28.48
N PRO A 459 -23.59 1.34 -29.57
CA PRO A 459 -24.29 2.63 -29.60
C PRO A 459 -25.46 2.78 -28.61
N THR A 460 -25.94 1.68 -28.03
CA THR A 460 -27.07 1.66 -27.07
C THR A 460 -26.62 1.77 -25.61
N TRP A 461 -25.32 1.77 -25.33
CA TRP A 461 -24.82 1.88 -23.96
C TRP A 461 -25.04 3.28 -23.38
N SER A 462 -25.47 3.32 -22.12
CA SER A 462 -25.58 4.58 -21.37
C SER A 462 -24.21 5.14 -20.99
N ASP A 463 -24.17 6.42 -20.63
CA ASP A 463 -22.98 7.07 -20.06
C ASP A 463 -22.34 6.24 -18.93
N GLU A 464 -23.17 5.82 -17.96
CA GLU A 464 -22.70 5.04 -16.82
C GLU A 464 -22.11 3.69 -17.25
N LYS A 465 -22.72 3.00 -18.22
CA LYS A 465 -22.19 1.73 -18.72
C LYS A 465 -20.86 1.93 -19.43
N LEU A 466 -20.74 2.97 -20.26
CA LEU A 466 -19.49 3.33 -20.94
C LEU A 466 -18.38 3.65 -19.92
N TYR A 467 -18.67 4.45 -18.91
CA TYR A 467 -17.70 4.78 -17.84
C TYR A 467 -17.24 3.52 -17.12
N GLN A 468 -18.16 2.68 -16.66
CA GLN A 468 -17.83 1.50 -15.86
C GLN A 468 -17.08 0.43 -16.67
N GLU A 469 -17.45 0.20 -17.94
CA GLU A 469 -16.73 -0.76 -18.80
C GLU A 469 -15.34 -0.25 -19.16
N SER A 470 -15.21 1.05 -19.46
CA SER A 470 -13.91 1.66 -19.74
C SER A 470 -13.00 1.62 -18.51
N ARG A 471 -13.51 2.01 -17.34
CA ARG A 471 -12.82 1.85 -16.05
C ARG A 471 -12.39 0.42 -15.82
N ARG A 472 -13.28 -0.55 -16.05
CA ARG A 472 -12.99 -1.96 -15.84
C ARG A 472 -11.88 -2.50 -16.77
N ILE A 473 -11.85 -2.07 -18.03
CA ILE A 473 -10.79 -2.46 -18.98
C ILE A 473 -9.46 -1.80 -18.59
N VAL A 474 -9.44 -0.51 -18.30
CA VAL A 474 -8.20 0.19 -17.88
C VAL A 474 -7.61 -0.44 -16.62
N ILE A 475 -8.44 -0.78 -15.63
CA ILE A 475 -7.99 -1.49 -14.42
C ILE A 475 -7.35 -2.83 -14.81
N ALA A 476 -7.96 -3.57 -15.73
CA ALA A 476 -7.41 -4.83 -16.20
C ALA A 476 -6.06 -4.65 -16.90
N GLU A 477 -5.87 -3.57 -17.65
CA GLU A 477 -4.59 -3.23 -18.30
C GLU A 477 -3.51 -2.90 -17.26
N ILE A 478 -3.82 -2.06 -16.26
CA ILE A 478 -2.91 -1.73 -15.16
C ILE A 478 -2.50 -2.99 -14.39
N GLN A 479 -3.46 -3.84 -14.04
CA GLN A 479 -3.19 -5.11 -13.37
C GLN A 479 -2.34 -6.03 -14.25
N HIS A 480 -2.65 -6.16 -15.54
CA HIS A 480 -1.88 -7.01 -16.43
C HIS A 480 -0.43 -6.56 -16.58
N ILE A 481 -0.19 -5.28 -16.89
CA ILE A 481 1.17 -4.71 -17.03
C ILE A 481 1.97 -4.90 -15.74
N THR A 482 1.32 -4.70 -14.59
CA THR A 482 1.98 -4.83 -13.28
C THR A 482 2.50 -6.26 -13.04
N TYR A 483 1.70 -7.28 -13.30
CA TYR A 483 2.10 -8.67 -13.04
C TYR A 483 2.90 -9.30 -14.20
N LYS A 484 2.67 -8.87 -15.44
CA LYS A 484 3.30 -9.42 -16.65
C LYS A 484 4.66 -8.81 -16.96
N GLU A 485 4.81 -7.50 -16.78
CA GLU A 485 6.03 -6.78 -17.19
C GLU A 485 6.83 -6.26 -16.00
N TRP A 486 6.18 -5.53 -15.08
CA TRP A 486 6.87 -4.86 -13.98
C TRP A 486 7.39 -5.84 -12.92
N LEU A 487 6.53 -6.71 -12.40
CA LEU A 487 6.89 -7.62 -11.31
C LEU A 487 8.03 -8.59 -11.68
N PRO A 488 8.07 -9.19 -12.90
CA PRO A 488 9.22 -9.97 -13.36
C PRO A 488 10.51 -9.16 -13.48
N THR A 489 10.42 -7.86 -13.80
CA THR A 489 11.60 -6.96 -13.88
C THR A 489 12.20 -6.70 -12.50
N ILE A 490 11.39 -6.77 -11.43
CA ILE A 490 11.83 -6.57 -10.06
C ILE A 490 12.27 -7.85 -9.37
N LEU A 491 11.45 -8.91 -9.43
CA LEU A 491 11.69 -10.16 -8.70
C LEU A 491 12.57 -11.16 -9.48
N GLY A 492 12.73 -10.94 -10.78
CA GLY A 492 13.31 -11.87 -11.74
C GLY A 492 12.28 -12.80 -12.37
N SER A 493 12.35 -12.95 -13.70
CA SER A 493 11.30 -13.63 -14.47
C SER A 493 11.12 -15.11 -14.10
N LYS A 494 12.19 -15.82 -13.76
CA LYS A 494 12.09 -17.22 -13.31
C LYS A 494 11.30 -17.32 -12.01
N TYR A 495 11.60 -16.46 -11.05
CA TYR A 495 10.93 -16.46 -9.75
C TYR A 495 9.47 -16.04 -9.85
N ALA A 496 9.17 -14.98 -10.61
CA ALA A 496 7.79 -14.54 -10.85
C ALA A 496 6.92 -15.62 -11.54
N ARG A 497 7.50 -16.40 -12.47
CA ARG A 497 6.82 -17.56 -13.07
C ARG A 497 6.59 -18.69 -12.06
N THR A 498 7.58 -18.96 -11.19
CA THR A 498 7.47 -20.04 -10.20
C THR A 498 6.34 -19.75 -9.20
N LEU A 499 6.14 -18.48 -8.82
CA LEU A 499 5.02 -18.04 -7.99
C LEU A 499 3.68 -17.98 -8.73
N GLY A 500 3.62 -18.34 -10.01
CA GLY A 500 2.38 -18.32 -10.80
C GLY A 500 1.86 -16.92 -11.15
N PHE A 501 2.64 -15.86 -10.95
CA PHE A 501 2.25 -14.49 -11.34
C PHE A 501 2.17 -14.32 -12.85
N VAL A 502 3.04 -15.03 -13.57
CA VAL A 502 3.01 -15.12 -15.03
C VAL A 502 2.72 -16.58 -15.39
N SER A 503 1.48 -16.87 -15.80
CA SER A 503 1.12 -18.22 -16.24
C SER A 503 1.75 -18.54 -17.60
N SER A 504 2.10 -19.82 -17.79
CA SER A 504 2.44 -20.41 -19.09
C SER A 504 1.22 -20.75 -19.94
N ASN A 505 0.02 -20.76 -19.36
CA ASN A 505 -1.24 -21.06 -20.02
C ASN A 505 -2.20 -19.87 -19.91
N ASP A 506 -2.54 -19.28 -21.05
CA ASP A 506 -3.49 -18.17 -21.13
C ASP A 506 -4.93 -18.57 -20.73
N GLN A 507 -5.21 -19.80 -20.32
CA GLN A 507 -6.50 -20.15 -19.75
C GLN A 507 -6.53 -20.11 -18.22
N ASP A 508 -5.38 -19.97 -17.58
CA ASP A 508 -5.32 -19.97 -16.12
C ASP A 508 -5.98 -18.72 -15.55
N ARG A 509 -6.84 -18.95 -14.57
CA ARG A 509 -7.59 -17.92 -13.84
C ARG A 509 -7.18 -17.95 -12.38
N VAL A 510 -7.22 -16.78 -11.74
CA VAL A 510 -7.00 -16.70 -10.30
C VAL A 510 -8.11 -17.41 -9.55
N ASN A 511 -7.71 -18.20 -8.55
CA ASN A 511 -8.63 -18.75 -7.57
C ASN A 511 -8.81 -17.73 -6.43
N TYR A 512 -9.93 -17.00 -6.47
CA TYR A 512 -10.25 -16.01 -5.46
C TYR A 512 -10.39 -16.64 -4.06
N ASN A 513 -9.70 -16.07 -3.08
CA ASN A 513 -9.73 -16.48 -1.68
C ASN A 513 -10.51 -15.45 -0.85
N SER A 514 -11.76 -15.77 -0.50
CA SER A 514 -12.61 -14.89 0.33
C SER A 514 -12.28 -14.94 1.83
N TYR A 515 -11.37 -15.82 2.25
CA TYR A 515 -11.03 -16.03 3.66
C TYR A 515 -9.84 -15.20 4.15
N GLU A 516 -9.14 -14.53 3.25
CA GLU A 516 -7.97 -13.70 3.57
C GLU A 516 -8.26 -12.21 3.39
N ASP A 517 -7.64 -11.39 4.23
CA ASP A 517 -7.76 -9.94 4.19
C ASP A 517 -6.91 -9.35 3.04
N PRO A 518 -7.52 -8.65 2.06
CA PRO A 518 -6.81 -7.99 0.96
C PRO A 518 -6.00 -6.76 1.37
N ALA A 519 -6.16 -6.26 2.60
CA ALA A 519 -5.53 -5.01 3.03
C ALA A 519 -4.01 -5.05 2.85
N VAL A 520 -3.44 -3.98 2.27
CA VAL A 520 -2.00 -3.78 2.17
C VAL A 520 -1.38 -3.84 3.56
N SER A 521 -0.29 -4.57 3.71
CA SER A 521 0.43 -4.62 4.96
C SER A 521 1.16 -3.32 5.24
N ASN A 522 1.22 -2.96 6.52
CA ASN A 522 1.89 -1.77 6.98
C ASN A 522 3.39 -1.83 6.65
N GLU A 523 3.96 -3.04 6.71
CA GLU A 523 5.33 -3.33 6.30
C GLU A 523 5.57 -3.06 4.81
N ALA A 524 4.65 -3.52 3.95
CA ALA A 524 4.77 -3.29 2.51
C ALA A 524 4.68 -1.81 2.16
N SER A 525 3.71 -1.07 2.73
CA SER A 525 3.52 0.36 2.45
C SER A 525 4.60 1.26 3.06
N THR A 526 5.06 0.94 4.26
CA THR A 526 5.97 1.81 5.02
C THR A 526 7.44 1.52 4.78
N ALA A 527 7.81 0.28 4.41
CA ALA A 527 9.19 -0.10 4.18
C ALA A 527 9.45 -0.68 2.78
N VAL A 528 8.72 -1.71 2.36
CA VAL A 528 9.10 -2.47 1.15
C VAL A 528 8.95 -1.63 -0.11
N LEU A 529 7.77 -1.06 -0.37
CA LEU A 529 7.51 -0.23 -1.56
C LEU A 529 8.38 1.04 -1.61
N ARG A 530 8.99 1.44 -0.48
CA ARG A 530 9.93 2.57 -0.42
C ARG A 530 11.25 2.33 -1.15
N PHE A 531 11.55 1.10 -1.59
CA PHE A 531 12.71 0.86 -2.46
C PHE A 531 12.68 1.77 -3.70
N LEU A 532 11.48 2.17 -4.18
CA LEU A 532 11.31 3.07 -5.32
C LEU A 532 12.08 4.38 -5.16
N ASN A 533 12.26 4.86 -3.92
CA ASN A 533 12.95 6.11 -3.63
C ASN A 533 14.45 6.03 -4.00
N SER A 534 15.06 4.84 -3.94
CA SER A 534 16.45 4.62 -4.41
C SER A 534 16.58 4.59 -5.93
N LEU A 535 15.48 4.27 -6.63
CA LEU A 535 15.45 4.21 -8.09
C LEU A 535 15.29 5.60 -8.74
N LYS A 536 15.02 6.64 -7.96
CA LYS A 536 14.83 8.01 -8.46
C LYS A 536 16.15 8.63 -8.93
N ARG A 537 16.05 9.53 -9.91
CA ARG A 537 17.19 10.27 -10.48
C ARG A 537 17.03 11.76 -10.24
N GLY A 538 18.16 12.46 -10.05
CA GLY A 538 18.18 13.92 -9.87
C GLY A 538 17.85 14.72 -11.14
N GLN A 539 18.00 14.10 -12.31
CA GLN A 539 17.70 14.69 -13.61
C GLN A 539 16.69 13.81 -14.34
N LEU A 540 15.67 14.43 -14.93
CA LEU A 540 14.68 13.80 -15.79
C LEU A 540 15.03 14.16 -17.23
N SER A 541 15.47 13.18 -18.00
CA SER A 541 15.91 13.42 -19.38
C SER A 541 14.72 13.67 -20.29
N MET A 542 14.82 14.66 -21.17
CA MET A 542 13.97 14.80 -22.34
C MET A 542 14.72 14.20 -23.52
N THR A 543 14.05 13.32 -24.25
CA THR A 543 14.67 12.49 -25.29
C THR A 543 13.96 12.72 -26.62
N ASP A 544 14.72 12.82 -27.72
CA ASP A 544 14.21 12.99 -29.08
C ASP A 544 13.81 11.66 -29.76
N ASP A 545 13.40 11.71 -31.03
CA ASP A 545 12.84 10.54 -31.73
C ASP A 545 13.94 9.50 -32.01
N GLU A 546 15.17 9.96 -32.21
CA GLU A 546 16.37 9.14 -32.34
C GLU A 546 16.93 8.63 -31.00
N ARG A 547 16.24 8.87 -29.89
CA ARG A 547 16.65 8.49 -28.53
C ARG A 547 17.92 9.18 -28.03
N ARG A 548 18.19 10.39 -28.53
CA ARG A 548 19.22 11.28 -28.01
C ARG A 548 18.62 12.21 -26.97
N ASN A 549 19.36 12.47 -25.90
CA ASN A 549 18.97 13.44 -24.90
C ASN A 549 19.06 14.85 -25.54
N ASN A 550 17.96 15.59 -25.56
CA ASN A 550 17.87 16.96 -26.09
C ASN A 550 17.63 18.02 -24.99
N GLY A 551 17.62 17.61 -23.72
CA GLY A 551 17.45 18.46 -22.56
C GLY A 551 17.15 17.66 -21.29
N SER A 552 17.14 18.31 -20.14
CA SER A 552 16.82 17.65 -18.86
C SER A 552 16.17 18.61 -17.87
N LEU A 553 15.21 18.11 -17.10
CA LEU A 553 14.65 18.81 -15.96
C LEU A 553 15.36 18.36 -14.69
N LYS A 554 15.74 19.31 -13.83
CA LYS A 554 16.33 18.99 -12.52
C LYS A 554 15.22 18.77 -11.51
N LEU A 555 15.05 17.54 -11.03
CA LEU A 555 13.90 17.13 -10.23
C LEU A 555 13.66 18.04 -9.00
N SER A 556 14.73 18.50 -8.35
CA SER A 556 14.65 19.40 -7.18
C SER A 556 13.96 20.74 -7.44
N GLU A 557 13.80 21.14 -8.70
CA GLU A 557 13.23 22.43 -9.08
C GLU A 557 11.75 22.32 -9.51
N TYR A 558 11.25 21.08 -9.66
CA TYR A 558 9.95 20.77 -10.27
C TYR A 558 9.00 19.95 -9.39
N PHE A 559 9.32 19.77 -8.09
CA PHE A 559 8.32 19.25 -7.16
C PHE A 559 7.10 20.18 -7.13
N TYR A 560 5.88 19.64 -7.20
CA TYR A 560 4.63 20.44 -7.17
C TYR A 560 4.49 21.49 -8.28
N LYS A 561 5.25 21.37 -9.38
CA LYS A 561 5.19 22.27 -10.56
C LYS A 561 4.83 21.50 -11.83
N PRO A 562 3.61 20.95 -11.93
CA PRO A 562 3.21 20.02 -12.99
C PRO A 562 3.08 20.68 -14.38
N LYS A 563 2.86 22.00 -14.43
CA LYS A 563 2.61 22.78 -15.67
C LYS A 563 3.68 22.59 -16.75
N ILE A 564 4.91 22.24 -16.37
CA ILE A 564 6.02 22.06 -17.30
C ILE A 564 5.69 21.06 -18.42
N ILE A 565 4.83 20.06 -18.16
CA ILE A 565 4.48 19.02 -19.13
C ILE A 565 3.66 19.55 -20.32
N GLU A 566 3.06 20.73 -20.18
CA GLU A 566 2.25 21.38 -21.24
C GLU A 566 3.11 22.11 -22.28
N SER A 567 4.39 22.30 -21.98
CA SER A 567 5.33 22.96 -22.89
C SER A 567 5.62 22.08 -24.11
N ASP A 568 5.81 22.71 -25.26
CA ASP A 568 6.02 22.00 -26.53
C ASP A 568 7.21 21.04 -26.44
N GLY A 569 7.01 19.81 -26.92
CA GLY A 569 7.99 18.72 -26.87
C GLY A 569 8.29 18.12 -25.49
N VAL A 570 7.86 18.72 -24.37
CA VAL A 570 8.20 18.24 -23.02
C VAL A 570 7.47 16.94 -22.69
N PHE A 571 6.15 16.85 -22.90
CA PHE A 571 5.37 15.64 -22.58
C PHE A 571 5.95 14.36 -23.23
N ASP A 572 6.15 14.39 -24.55
CA ASP A 572 6.72 13.25 -25.29
C ASP A 572 8.22 13.08 -25.02
N GLY A 573 8.94 14.18 -24.78
CA GLY A 573 10.34 14.15 -24.39
C GLY A 573 10.54 13.40 -23.07
N LEU A 574 9.69 13.67 -22.08
CA LEU A 574 9.67 12.99 -20.79
C LEU A 574 9.20 11.53 -20.91
N LEU A 575 8.18 11.23 -21.73
CA LEU A 575 7.78 9.83 -21.98
C LEU A 575 8.91 8.99 -22.61
N ARG A 576 9.61 9.52 -23.62
CA ARG A 576 10.77 8.84 -24.21
C ARG A 576 11.94 8.79 -23.23
N GLY A 577 12.14 9.84 -22.44
CA GLY A 577 13.10 9.87 -21.35
C GLY A 577 12.86 8.78 -20.34
N LEU A 578 11.60 8.59 -19.92
CA LEU A 578 11.19 7.57 -18.97
C LEU A 578 11.56 6.16 -19.44
N THR A 579 11.41 5.89 -20.74
CA THR A 579 11.72 4.58 -21.34
C THR A 579 13.15 4.45 -21.86
N SER A 580 13.98 5.50 -21.84
CA SER A 580 15.35 5.46 -22.38
C SER A 580 16.42 5.71 -21.32
N GLN A 581 16.13 6.60 -20.37
CA GLN A 581 16.97 6.88 -19.22
C GLN A 581 16.94 5.70 -18.25
N THR A 582 18.09 5.38 -17.66
CA THR A 582 18.21 4.36 -16.62
C THR A 582 17.70 4.84 -15.27
N SER A 583 17.08 3.94 -14.51
CA SER A 583 16.76 4.21 -13.10
C SER A 583 18.04 4.37 -12.25
N GLY A 584 17.86 4.81 -11.01
CA GLY A 584 18.86 4.60 -9.96
C GLY A 584 19.01 3.11 -9.68
N LYS A 585 20.13 2.73 -9.08
CA LYS A 585 20.35 1.38 -8.58
C LYS A 585 19.57 1.19 -7.27
N MET A 586 18.98 0.01 -7.07
CA MET A 586 18.43 -0.36 -5.77
C MET A 586 19.57 -0.67 -4.81
N ASP A 587 19.80 0.24 -3.86
CA ASP A 587 20.62 0.04 -2.67
C ASP A 587 20.35 1.18 -1.67
N ILE A 588 21.11 1.23 -0.57
CA ILE A 588 20.99 2.25 0.49
C ILE A 588 21.59 3.62 0.10
N ASN A 589 22.16 3.78 -1.09
CA ASN A 589 22.70 5.05 -1.58
C ASN A 589 21.64 5.75 -2.42
N PHE A 590 21.28 6.95 -1.99
CA PHE A 590 20.23 7.74 -2.62
C PHE A 590 20.83 8.90 -3.40
N ALA A 591 20.17 9.26 -4.50
CA ALA A 591 20.48 10.48 -5.21
C ALA A 591 20.36 11.69 -4.24
N PRO A 592 21.30 12.66 -4.26
CA PRO A 592 21.27 13.80 -3.34
C PRO A 592 19.97 14.58 -3.35
N VAL A 593 19.28 14.66 -4.50
CA VAL A 593 17.93 15.27 -4.57
C VAL A 593 16.95 14.67 -3.57
N MET A 594 17.09 13.39 -3.22
CA MET A 594 16.19 12.70 -2.29
C MET A 594 16.62 12.83 -0.82
N THR A 595 17.91 13.07 -0.54
CA THR A 595 18.47 13.12 0.83
C THR A 595 18.75 14.53 1.33
N GLN A 596 18.72 15.54 0.45
CA GLN A 596 18.90 16.94 0.83
C GLN A 596 18.04 17.93 0.02
N GLY A 597 17.38 17.48 -1.04
CA GLY A 597 16.63 18.33 -1.98
C GLY A 597 15.15 17.99 -2.08
N LEU A 598 14.63 17.06 -1.25
CA LEU A 598 13.25 16.60 -1.37
C LEU A 598 12.31 17.74 -1.04
N TYR A 599 11.28 17.95 -1.87
CA TYR A 599 10.31 19.04 -1.69
C TYR A 599 10.94 20.44 -1.69
N ARG A 600 12.12 20.61 -2.28
CA ARG A 600 12.74 21.94 -2.37
C ARG A 600 11.83 22.89 -3.15
N THR A 601 11.58 24.04 -2.55
CA THR A 601 10.78 25.13 -3.13
C THR A 601 11.69 26.23 -3.69
N SER A 602 11.12 27.23 -4.36
CA SER A 602 11.91 28.32 -4.95
C SER A 602 12.58 29.21 -3.89
N ASN A 603 11.98 29.30 -2.69
CA ASN A 603 12.44 30.14 -1.59
C ASN A 603 13.36 29.41 -0.59
N ASN A 604 13.61 28.12 -0.79
CA ASN A 604 14.41 27.30 0.12
C ASN A 604 15.66 26.72 -0.56
N GLU A 605 16.81 26.89 0.08
CA GLU A 605 18.07 26.32 -0.41
C GLU A 605 18.17 24.80 -0.16
N LEU A 606 17.53 24.32 0.90
CA LEU A 606 17.51 22.91 1.30
C LEU A 606 16.09 22.34 1.24
N GLY A 607 16.00 21.06 0.89
CA GLY A 607 14.80 20.25 1.05
C GLY A 607 14.87 19.36 2.28
N LEU A 608 14.02 18.33 2.32
CA LEU A 608 14.02 17.27 3.33
C LEU A 608 14.85 16.05 2.89
N ASP A 609 14.90 15.04 3.75
CA ASP A 609 15.57 13.76 3.50
C ASP A 609 14.57 12.60 3.55
N ILE A 610 14.32 11.96 2.41
CA ILE A 610 13.33 10.88 2.29
C ILE A 610 13.65 9.69 3.20
N ILE A 611 14.92 9.34 3.39
CA ILE A 611 15.30 8.18 4.19
C ILE A 611 15.13 8.45 5.67
N SER A 612 15.47 9.67 6.10
CA SER A 612 15.18 10.10 7.46
C SER A 612 13.68 10.02 7.75
N LEU A 613 12.83 10.47 6.81
CA LEU A 613 11.38 10.40 6.92
C LEU A 613 10.86 8.95 6.94
N ASP A 614 11.38 8.07 6.08
CA ASP A 614 10.94 6.68 5.99
C ASP A 614 11.36 5.86 7.24
N ILE A 615 12.56 6.08 7.78
CA ILE A 615 13.01 5.49 9.05
C ILE A 615 12.10 5.94 10.20
N GLN A 616 11.85 7.27 10.29
CA GLN A 616 11.01 7.81 11.34
C GLN A 616 9.56 7.29 11.24
N ARG A 617 9.06 7.13 10.01
CA ARG A 617 7.74 6.57 9.74
C ARG A 617 7.62 5.11 10.12
N GLY A 618 8.63 4.29 9.84
CA GLY A 618 8.68 2.90 10.31
C GLY A 618 8.57 2.80 11.84
N ARG A 619 9.26 3.70 12.56
CA ARG A 619 9.19 3.75 14.04
C ARG A 619 7.84 4.24 14.55
N ASP A 620 7.27 5.27 13.93
CA ASP A 620 5.92 5.78 14.22
C ASP A 620 4.83 4.73 13.98
N HIS A 621 4.99 3.89 12.97
CA HIS A 621 4.08 2.80 12.65
C HIS A 621 4.30 1.55 13.51
N GLY A 622 5.27 1.59 14.44
CA GLY A 622 5.61 0.44 15.28
C GLY A 622 6.07 -0.77 14.48
N ILE A 623 6.74 -0.59 13.33
CA ILE A 623 7.25 -1.69 12.52
C ILE A 623 8.40 -2.38 13.27
N PRO A 624 8.31 -3.69 13.58
CA PRO A 624 9.41 -4.45 14.18
C PRO A 624 10.76 -4.29 13.45
N GLY A 625 11.85 -4.59 14.16
CA GLY A 625 13.19 -4.54 13.57
C GLY A 625 13.36 -5.55 12.42
N TYR A 626 14.25 -5.21 11.50
CA TYR A 626 14.61 -6.01 10.31
C TYR A 626 14.84 -7.50 10.62
N ASN A 627 15.49 -7.82 11.73
CA ASN A 627 15.83 -9.19 12.10
C ASN A 627 14.60 -10.09 12.34
N HIS A 628 13.47 -9.52 12.74
CA HIS A 628 12.21 -10.28 12.88
C HIS A 628 11.67 -10.68 11.50
N TYR A 629 11.85 -9.84 10.48
CA TYR A 629 11.44 -10.12 9.11
C TYR A 629 12.40 -11.05 8.38
N ARG A 630 13.70 -10.98 8.67
CA ARG A 630 14.66 -12.02 8.25
C ARG A 630 14.16 -13.39 8.68
N LYS A 631 13.86 -13.52 9.99
CA LYS A 631 13.29 -14.73 10.58
C LYS A 631 11.99 -15.10 9.84
N TYR A 632 11.01 -14.20 9.70
CA TYR A 632 9.75 -14.44 8.97
C TYR A 632 9.94 -14.93 7.51
N CYS A 633 10.98 -14.45 6.82
CA CYS A 633 11.29 -14.84 5.45
C CYS A 633 12.18 -16.10 5.35
N GLY A 634 12.34 -16.85 6.44
CA GLY A 634 13.09 -18.11 6.47
C GLY A 634 14.61 -17.94 6.55
N LEU A 635 15.11 -16.71 6.74
CA LEU A 635 16.53 -16.46 6.99
C LEU A 635 16.88 -16.69 8.45
N LEU A 636 18.15 -16.99 8.72
CA LEU A 636 18.65 -17.11 10.09
C LEU A 636 18.56 -15.75 10.79
N SER A 637 18.03 -15.79 12.03
CA SER A 637 18.02 -14.62 12.91
C SER A 637 19.44 -14.29 13.35
N ALA A 638 19.85 -13.05 13.09
CA ALA A 638 21.16 -12.53 13.45
C ALA A 638 21.25 -12.31 14.96
N LYS A 639 22.23 -12.92 15.63
CA LYS A 639 22.55 -12.69 17.05
C LYS A 639 23.62 -11.63 17.20
N THR A 640 24.51 -11.54 16.22
CA THR A 640 25.54 -10.53 16.07
C THR A 640 25.44 -9.87 14.71
N PHE A 641 26.08 -8.71 14.52
CA PHE A 641 26.08 -8.05 13.21
C PHE A 641 26.79 -8.89 12.13
N ASP A 642 27.80 -9.69 12.50
CA ASP A 642 28.51 -10.56 11.55
C ASP A 642 27.60 -11.64 10.94
N ASP A 643 26.53 -12.04 11.62
CA ASP A 643 25.54 -12.97 11.07
C ASP A 643 24.78 -12.39 9.87
N MET A 644 24.84 -11.08 9.64
CA MET A 644 24.24 -10.41 8.48
C MET A 644 25.14 -10.39 7.24
N LEU A 645 26.39 -10.88 7.33
CA LEU A 645 27.32 -10.96 6.21
C LEU A 645 26.89 -11.95 5.12
N ASP A 646 25.86 -12.76 5.38
CA ASP A 646 25.24 -13.67 4.42
C ASP A 646 24.59 -12.94 3.24
N HIS A 647 24.00 -11.77 3.51
CA HIS A 647 23.26 -10.99 2.51
C HIS A 647 23.59 -9.50 2.49
N ILE A 648 24.30 -8.97 3.50
CA ILE A 648 24.67 -7.54 3.56
C ILE A 648 26.19 -7.39 3.34
N PRO A 649 26.65 -6.45 2.50
CA PRO A 649 28.08 -6.23 2.29
C PRO A 649 28.82 -5.89 3.58
N ARG A 650 30.04 -6.40 3.74
CA ARG A 650 30.87 -6.22 4.95
C ARG A 650 31.01 -4.76 5.38
N GLU A 651 31.17 -3.83 4.43
CA GLU A 651 31.29 -2.41 4.75
C GLU A 651 30.00 -1.87 5.41
N THR A 652 28.84 -2.27 4.89
CA THR A 652 27.54 -1.87 5.42
C THR A 652 27.29 -2.50 6.79
N VAL A 653 27.63 -3.79 6.98
CA VAL A 653 27.54 -4.46 8.30
C VAL A 653 28.36 -3.71 9.36
N ARG A 654 29.58 -3.26 9.04
CA ARG A 654 30.39 -2.47 9.98
C ARG A 654 29.71 -1.16 10.37
N LYS A 655 29.15 -0.43 9.40
CA LYS A 655 28.41 0.80 9.69
C LYS A 655 27.16 0.55 10.51
N LEU A 656 26.44 -0.55 10.27
CA LEU A 656 25.29 -0.94 11.10
C LEU A 656 25.71 -1.22 12.54
N ALA A 657 26.83 -1.92 12.74
CA ALA A 657 27.39 -2.20 14.07
C ALA A 657 27.89 -0.94 14.80
N GLU A 658 28.30 0.11 14.06
CA GLU A 658 28.65 1.42 14.62
C GLU A 658 27.41 2.25 15.01
N LEU A 659 26.27 2.04 14.36
CA LEU A 659 25.05 2.84 14.53
C LEU A 659 24.05 2.25 15.51
N TYR A 660 23.86 0.93 15.48
CA TYR A 660 22.85 0.23 16.25
C TYR A 660 23.52 -0.61 17.35
N ASN A 661 22.88 -0.69 18.52
CA ASN A 661 23.42 -1.44 19.64
C ASN A 661 23.24 -2.96 19.45
N HIS A 662 22.16 -3.38 18.80
CA HIS A 662 21.84 -4.79 18.58
C HIS A 662 21.24 -5.05 17.18
N PRO A 663 21.45 -6.22 16.55
CA PRO A 663 20.82 -6.59 15.28
C PRO A 663 19.30 -6.42 15.21
N ASN A 664 18.60 -6.60 16.33
CA ASN A 664 17.13 -6.39 16.42
C ASN A 664 16.73 -4.92 16.35
N ASP A 665 17.66 -3.98 16.51
CA ASP A 665 17.37 -2.55 16.49
C ASP A 665 17.31 -1.97 15.08
N VAL A 666 17.94 -2.64 14.10
CA VAL A 666 18.01 -2.22 12.70
C VAL A 666 16.58 -2.05 12.15
N ASP A 667 16.25 -0.85 11.67
CA ASP A 667 14.93 -0.57 11.10
C ASP A 667 14.69 -1.43 9.84
N LEU A 668 13.47 -1.93 9.60
CA LEU A 668 13.16 -2.81 8.45
C LEU A 668 13.61 -2.19 7.12
N ILE A 669 13.35 -0.90 6.91
CA ILE A 669 13.77 -0.22 5.68
C ILE A 669 15.29 -0.21 5.53
N VAL A 670 16.03 0.02 6.61
CA VAL A 670 17.49 0.07 6.60
C VAL A 670 18.08 -1.29 6.26
N GLY A 671 17.61 -2.34 6.94
CA GLY A 671 18.09 -3.70 6.72
C GLY A 671 17.74 -4.22 5.33
N GLY A 672 16.49 -4.05 4.89
CA GLY A 672 16.05 -4.53 3.57
C GLY A 672 16.71 -3.83 2.38
N MET A 673 17.06 -2.54 2.52
CA MET A 673 17.82 -1.81 1.50
C MET A 673 19.33 -2.07 1.54
N ALA A 674 19.85 -2.57 2.66
CA ALA A 674 21.24 -2.93 2.82
C ALA A 674 21.58 -4.31 2.22
N GLU A 675 20.57 -5.15 1.97
CA GLU A 675 20.75 -6.46 1.35
C GLU A 675 21.23 -6.35 -0.10
N MET A 676 22.12 -7.26 -0.49
CA MET A 676 22.52 -7.43 -1.88
C MET A 676 21.37 -8.02 -2.69
N PRO A 677 21.14 -7.56 -3.93
CA PRO A 677 20.13 -8.15 -4.81
C PRO A 677 20.38 -9.64 -5.03
N VAL A 678 19.32 -10.44 -4.98
CA VAL A 678 19.39 -11.86 -5.36
C VAL A 678 19.42 -12.00 -6.89
N GLU A 679 19.87 -13.16 -7.38
CA GLU A 679 20.06 -13.39 -8.82
C GLU A 679 18.80 -13.04 -9.64
N ASN A 680 19.00 -12.23 -10.69
CA ASN A 680 17.96 -11.73 -11.59
C ASN A 680 16.88 -10.83 -10.94
N SER A 681 17.06 -10.41 -9.69
CA SER A 681 16.20 -9.45 -8.99
C SER A 681 16.94 -8.15 -8.71
N ILE A 682 16.21 -7.06 -8.45
CA ILE A 682 16.78 -5.84 -7.86
C ILE A 682 16.67 -5.83 -6.33
N LEU A 683 15.94 -6.77 -5.73
CA LEU A 683 15.67 -6.79 -4.30
C LEU A 683 16.54 -7.85 -3.61
N GLY A 684 16.91 -7.57 -2.36
CA GLY A 684 17.44 -8.57 -1.45
C GLY A 684 16.37 -9.59 -1.01
N PRO A 685 16.77 -10.69 -0.36
CA PRO A 685 15.88 -11.79 0.00
C PRO A 685 14.68 -11.36 0.85
N THR A 686 14.85 -10.46 1.82
CA THR A 686 13.75 -10.05 2.72
C THR A 686 12.72 -9.21 1.99
N PHE A 687 13.15 -8.18 1.26
CA PHE A 687 12.22 -7.35 0.47
C PHE A 687 11.58 -8.12 -0.67
N LYS A 688 12.31 -9.06 -1.29
CA LYS A 688 11.74 -9.97 -2.29
C LYS A 688 10.62 -10.82 -1.70
N CYS A 689 10.83 -11.42 -0.53
CA CYS A 689 9.85 -12.21 0.21
C CYS A 689 8.59 -11.38 0.54
N LEU A 690 8.75 -10.23 1.21
CA LEU A 690 7.63 -9.40 1.64
C LEU A 690 6.85 -8.79 0.47
N LEU A 691 7.54 -8.36 -0.61
CA LEU A 691 6.85 -7.89 -1.82
C LEU A 691 6.07 -9.02 -2.50
N SER A 692 6.64 -10.22 -2.54
CA SER A 692 5.97 -11.39 -3.13
C SER A 692 4.72 -11.79 -2.34
N GLU A 693 4.78 -11.75 -1.01
CA GLU A 693 3.62 -11.96 -0.14
C GLU A 693 2.51 -10.95 -0.46
N GLN A 694 2.83 -9.65 -0.45
CA GLN A 694 1.85 -8.61 -0.69
C GLN A 694 1.19 -8.73 -2.08
N LEU A 695 1.98 -8.94 -3.13
CA LEU A 695 1.44 -9.01 -4.50
C LEU A 695 0.72 -10.33 -4.77
N ALA A 696 1.14 -11.45 -4.16
CA ALA A 696 0.34 -12.68 -4.20
C ALA A 696 -1.04 -12.45 -3.58
N ARG A 697 -1.05 -11.81 -2.40
CA ARG A 697 -2.28 -11.49 -1.67
C ARG A 697 -3.20 -10.59 -2.47
N THR A 698 -2.69 -9.45 -2.93
CA THR A 698 -3.44 -8.49 -3.77
C THR A 698 -4.12 -9.16 -4.97
N ARG A 699 -3.49 -10.14 -5.61
CA ARG A 699 -4.09 -10.88 -6.73
C ARG A 699 -5.18 -11.85 -6.29
N TRP A 700 -4.92 -12.72 -5.32
CA TRP A 700 -5.86 -13.80 -4.97
C TRP A 700 -7.01 -13.37 -4.06
N THR A 701 -6.91 -12.25 -3.34
CA THR A 701 -7.99 -11.76 -2.45
C THR A 701 -8.84 -10.68 -3.11
N ASP A 702 -8.62 -10.43 -4.40
CA ASP A 702 -9.40 -9.47 -5.16
C ASP A 702 -10.42 -10.20 -6.05
N ARG A 703 -11.69 -10.18 -5.63
CA ARG A 703 -12.80 -10.80 -6.35
C ARG A 703 -12.91 -10.28 -7.78
N TYR A 704 -12.52 -9.02 -7.99
CA TYR A 704 -12.63 -8.34 -9.26
C TYR A 704 -11.32 -8.32 -10.07
N PHE A 705 -10.25 -8.97 -9.59
CA PHE A 705 -8.98 -9.04 -10.32
C PHE A 705 -9.24 -9.56 -11.74
N TYR A 706 -8.56 -9.02 -12.75
CA TYR A 706 -9.02 -9.12 -14.13
C TYR A 706 -9.22 -10.55 -14.63
N ASP A 707 -8.36 -11.49 -14.22
CA ASP A 707 -8.45 -12.91 -14.58
C ASP A 707 -9.20 -13.77 -13.55
N SER A 708 -9.81 -13.18 -12.53
CA SER A 708 -10.62 -13.88 -11.51
C SER A 708 -11.92 -14.42 -12.10
N ALA A 709 -12.18 -15.72 -11.90
CA ALA A 709 -13.45 -16.35 -12.24
C ALA A 709 -14.58 -15.99 -11.26
N ALA A 710 -14.26 -15.44 -10.08
CA ALA A 710 -15.22 -15.10 -9.03
C ALA A 710 -15.88 -13.72 -9.22
N GLN A 711 -15.45 -12.96 -10.23
CA GLN A 711 -16.14 -11.74 -10.67
C GLN A 711 -17.64 -12.04 -10.88
N PRO A 712 -18.57 -11.14 -10.51
CA PRO A 712 -19.99 -11.29 -10.83
C PRO A 712 -20.26 -11.42 -12.33
N ARG A 713 -19.41 -10.79 -13.14
CA ARG A 713 -19.40 -10.90 -14.59
C ARG A 713 -17.96 -11.04 -15.06
N PRO A 714 -17.36 -12.23 -15.07
CA PRO A 714 -15.96 -12.41 -15.47
C PRO A 714 -15.75 -12.03 -16.94
N PHE A 715 -14.55 -11.58 -17.28
CA PHE A 715 -14.20 -11.44 -18.70
C PHE A 715 -14.24 -12.81 -19.39
N VAL A 716 -14.79 -12.86 -20.60
CA VAL A 716 -14.77 -14.06 -21.43
C VAL A 716 -13.39 -14.26 -22.04
N ASN A 717 -13.08 -15.44 -22.55
CA ASN A 717 -11.74 -15.75 -23.06
C ASN A 717 -11.32 -14.84 -24.23
N GLU A 718 -12.26 -14.43 -25.09
CA GLU A 718 -12.00 -13.46 -26.18
C GLU A 718 -11.50 -12.12 -25.59
N GLN A 719 -12.16 -11.59 -24.56
CA GLN A 719 -11.77 -10.35 -23.88
C GLN A 719 -10.43 -10.49 -23.15
N LEU A 720 -10.24 -11.59 -22.40
CA LEU A 720 -8.98 -11.86 -21.69
C LEU A 720 -7.80 -12.00 -22.64
N THR A 721 -8.00 -12.58 -23.82
CA THR A 721 -6.96 -12.69 -24.84
C THR A 721 -6.51 -11.30 -25.31
N GLN A 722 -7.44 -10.35 -25.44
CA GLN A 722 -7.10 -8.98 -25.81
C GLN A 722 -6.40 -8.23 -24.67
N ILE A 723 -6.91 -8.36 -23.43
CA ILE A 723 -6.27 -7.74 -22.25
C ILE A 723 -4.83 -8.24 -22.08
N ARG A 724 -4.56 -9.54 -22.30
CA ARG A 724 -3.21 -10.11 -22.14
C ARG A 724 -2.19 -9.68 -23.21
N ARG A 725 -2.61 -8.90 -24.21
CA ARG A 725 -1.72 -8.32 -25.23
C ARG A 725 -1.19 -6.95 -24.83
N VAL A 726 -1.84 -6.29 -23.88
CA VAL A 726 -1.48 -4.91 -23.52
C VAL A 726 -0.09 -4.86 -22.91
N THR A 727 0.67 -3.84 -23.30
CA THR A 727 1.98 -3.51 -22.75
C THR A 727 2.01 -2.02 -22.41
N LEU A 728 2.91 -1.62 -21.50
CA LEU A 728 3.13 -0.19 -21.26
C LEU A 728 3.56 0.54 -22.54
N ALA A 729 4.29 -0.13 -23.44
CA ALA A 729 4.66 0.41 -24.75
C ALA A 729 3.44 0.74 -25.61
N ARG A 730 2.43 -0.15 -25.64
CA ARG A 730 1.17 0.09 -26.35
C ARG A 730 0.41 1.29 -25.79
N ILE A 731 0.29 1.38 -24.45
CA ILE A 731 -0.37 2.51 -23.79
C ILE A 731 0.31 3.84 -24.17
N ILE A 732 1.64 3.87 -24.18
CA ILE A 732 2.39 5.07 -24.61
C ILE A 732 2.15 5.38 -26.08
N CYS A 733 2.18 4.39 -26.97
CA CYS A 733 1.92 4.60 -28.39
C CYS A 733 0.51 5.14 -28.67
N ASP A 734 -0.51 4.69 -27.93
CA ASP A 734 -1.90 5.14 -28.12
C ASP A 734 -2.19 6.50 -27.49
N ASN A 735 -1.47 6.89 -26.44
CA ASN A 735 -1.84 8.02 -25.58
C ASN A 735 -0.78 9.13 -25.49
N SER A 736 0.36 9.01 -26.18
CA SER A 736 1.33 10.10 -26.34
C SER A 736 0.81 11.21 -27.27
N ASN A 737 1.53 12.33 -27.38
CA ASN A 737 1.17 13.37 -28.34
C ASN A 737 1.61 12.98 -29.77
N ARG A 738 2.86 12.52 -29.95
CA ARG A 738 3.48 12.29 -31.26
C ARG A 738 4.49 11.12 -31.30
N ILE A 739 4.50 10.22 -30.32
CA ILE A 739 5.44 9.09 -30.32
C ILE A 739 5.00 8.03 -31.33
N SER A 740 5.84 7.81 -32.35
CA SER A 740 5.58 6.85 -33.45
C SER A 740 6.36 5.55 -33.36
N ARG A 741 7.35 5.48 -32.46
CA ARG A 741 8.19 4.29 -32.25
C ARG A 741 8.44 4.07 -30.77
N MET A 742 8.44 2.81 -30.34
CA MET A 742 8.72 2.41 -28.97
C MET A 742 9.38 1.03 -28.95
N GLN A 743 10.10 0.70 -27.88
CA GLN A 743 10.53 -0.67 -27.65
C GLN A 743 9.37 -1.51 -27.07
N PRO A 744 9.28 -2.82 -27.35
CA PRO A 744 8.20 -3.67 -26.84
C PRO A 744 8.03 -3.66 -25.33
N ASN A 745 9.14 -3.69 -24.57
CA ASN A 745 9.14 -3.62 -23.11
C ASN A 745 9.74 -2.29 -22.64
N ALA A 746 8.87 -1.40 -22.17
CA ALA A 746 9.22 -0.05 -21.72
C ALA A 746 10.06 -0.02 -20.42
N PHE A 747 10.07 -1.11 -19.64
CA PHE A 747 10.85 -1.24 -18.39
C PHE A 747 12.32 -1.58 -18.62
N LEU A 748 12.67 -2.02 -19.83
CA LEU A 748 14.01 -2.38 -20.22
C LEU A 748 14.55 -1.41 -21.27
N ARG A 749 15.86 -1.16 -21.21
CA ARG A 749 16.54 -0.40 -22.25
C ARG A 749 16.41 -1.12 -23.59
N ILE A 750 16.58 -0.33 -24.65
CA ILE A 750 16.74 -0.85 -26.00
C ILE A 750 17.97 -1.76 -26.02
N ASN A 751 17.76 -3.03 -26.34
CA ASN A 751 18.78 -4.06 -26.46
C ASN A 751 18.32 -5.10 -27.50
N GLU A 752 19.12 -6.15 -27.69
CA GLU A 752 18.78 -7.25 -28.58
C GLU A 752 17.48 -7.94 -28.13
N GLY A 753 16.48 -7.97 -29.00
CA GLY A 753 15.13 -8.48 -28.71
C GLY A 753 14.17 -7.48 -28.05
N ASN A 754 14.60 -6.23 -27.85
CA ASN A 754 13.78 -5.11 -27.37
C ASN A 754 14.08 -3.83 -28.18
N GLU A 755 14.26 -3.99 -29.49
CA GLU A 755 14.57 -2.88 -30.40
C GLU A 755 13.38 -1.93 -30.59
N LEU A 756 13.65 -0.72 -31.07
CA LEU A 756 12.59 0.22 -31.43
C LEU A 756 11.77 -0.26 -32.62
N ALA A 757 10.52 -0.60 -32.38
CA ALA A 757 9.53 -0.91 -33.39
C ALA A 757 8.63 0.29 -33.70
N SER A 758 7.95 0.25 -34.84
CA SER A 758 6.88 1.22 -35.14
C SER A 758 5.69 0.97 -34.21
N CYS A 759 5.03 2.02 -33.73
CA CYS A 759 3.75 1.90 -33.03
C CYS A 759 2.64 1.29 -33.90
N THR A 760 2.83 1.21 -35.22
CA THR A 760 1.95 0.52 -36.18
C THR A 760 2.40 -0.91 -36.50
N ASP A 761 3.52 -1.37 -35.95
CA ASP A 761 3.93 -2.77 -36.01
C ASP A 761 3.23 -3.52 -34.88
N PHE A 762 2.03 -4.04 -35.18
CA PHE A 762 1.18 -4.73 -34.21
C PHE A 762 1.68 -6.13 -33.83
N GLU A 763 2.72 -6.65 -34.50
CA GLU A 763 3.39 -7.89 -34.06
C GLU A 763 4.39 -7.57 -32.95
N ALA A 764 5.13 -6.46 -33.09
CA ALA A 764 6.09 -6.03 -32.07
C ALA A 764 5.44 -5.30 -30.89
N ILE A 765 4.40 -4.49 -31.14
CA ILE A 765 3.65 -3.73 -30.12
C ILE A 765 2.15 -4.00 -30.31
N PRO A 766 1.65 -5.13 -29.77
CA PRO A 766 0.27 -5.57 -29.96
C PRO A 766 -0.76 -4.53 -29.51
N SER A 767 -1.83 -4.39 -30.28
CA SER A 767 -3.00 -3.60 -29.90
C SER A 767 -4.10 -4.45 -29.28
N VAL A 768 -4.89 -3.81 -28.41
CA VAL A 768 -6.07 -4.40 -27.78
C VAL A 768 -7.26 -4.20 -28.71
N ASP A 769 -7.81 -5.29 -29.25
CA ASP A 769 -9.00 -5.22 -30.10
C ASP A 769 -10.28 -5.10 -29.24
N LEU A 770 -10.86 -3.89 -29.24
CA LEU A 770 -12.06 -3.60 -28.45
C LEU A 770 -13.35 -4.23 -29.02
N LEU A 771 -13.33 -4.80 -30.24
CA LEU A 771 -14.48 -5.54 -30.77
C LEU A 771 -14.82 -6.78 -29.95
N ALA A 772 -13.84 -7.34 -29.21
CA ALA A 772 -14.09 -8.42 -28.25
C ALA A 772 -15.04 -8.01 -27.10
N PHE A 773 -15.32 -6.71 -26.94
CA PHE A 773 -16.23 -6.15 -25.94
C PHE A 773 -17.57 -5.70 -26.54
N ALA A 774 -17.84 -6.03 -27.82
CA ALA A 774 -19.14 -5.82 -28.42
C ALA A 774 -20.21 -6.66 -27.70
N GLU A 775 -21.30 -6.03 -27.28
CA GLU A 775 -22.49 -6.71 -26.80
C GLU A 775 -23.19 -7.30 -28.03
N LYS A 776 -22.96 -8.60 -28.27
CA LYS A 776 -23.70 -9.33 -29.32
C LYS A 776 -25.18 -9.20 -28.98
N ASP A 777 -25.93 -8.49 -29.81
CA ASP A 777 -27.37 -8.33 -29.62
C ASP A 777 -27.99 -9.68 -29.28
N LYS A 778 -28.98 -9.68 -28.38
CA LYS A 778 -29.91 -10.79 -28.18
C LYS A 778 -30.78 -10.97 -29.45
N ALA A 779 -30.16 -11.18 -30.60
CA ALA A 779 -30.81 -11.42 -31.89
C ALA A 779 -31.43 -12.83 -32.00
N TYR A 780 -31.46 -13.58 -30.89
CA TYR A 780 -32.26 -14.78 -30.72
C TYR A 780 -33.12 -14.68 -29.46
N ARG A 781 -34.17 -13.85 -29.52
CA ARG A 781 -35.38 -14.03 -28.71
C ARG A 781 -36.61 -13.82 -29.57
#